data_AF-A0A0W0F1L5-F1
#
_entry.id   AF-A0A0W0F1L5-F1
#
_cell.length_a   1.000
_cell.length_b   1.000
_cell.length_c   1.000
_cell.angle_alpha   90.00
_cell.angle_beta   90.00
_cell.angle_gamma   90.00
#
_symmetry.space_group_name_H-M   'P 1'
#
loop_
_entity.id
_entity.type
_entity.pdbx_description
1 polymer ?
#
loop_
_entity_poly.entity_id
_entity_poly.type
_entity_poly.pdbx_seq_one_letter_code
_entity_poly.pdbx_strand_id
1 'polypeptide(L)'
;MRCISICWNIFSIAVALIAILVLHYGLRISAPDGPVESQLVWPVSFLPSVKPSLERLSYHHLPPPKVGTADVTAIILNWSRFSNVVGIVSVLCSPALDGTIASIVVWNNNPTTLLKEEEFAQCSHKVKLFNSPENAYFRARFEACAVASTPFCFIQDDDYLVLPEVIYTLRARASESSVSGIFLAPPHEVLFGSLMHVMVEPHIHTSFSWLGYGSIIRRSEAQAFLELMHSLNVTDEEFRMADNYFSILRNVFPETWFDQGIELGGGEPFTVGEEGNERNRRHIHRAAELLDSILLCENLPCIPELQDAISFVNLESSSPSPVSRAPCAGTSCLFETSVRLIYKELHIESSAARHLLDMQTKNSLLIGESEKKDYTRHPPSHAVDGDPRTAFCHANDTREGEFISLMSFGARPLWNRIEFALLVSPAMEAIVRSSTFESLDSGVFSIIDSQAECNDVMVGMTPLKECHVGITVPAPRGSYGFKMVFMEVLTAWVSRSKESRGKRNITGKYKQQVLPVLSLKNLYSTLDSWDVENMYMDLRSDKTKEYKEAAEKYYMGLVEDPRLHVKLTGSWETSVGDQDTFFHILEYENYGGYDNTTQLVRTSEHLNSYQAMLPYINSRSCQLNQEFAFFPTAPPHAQGGIFELRTYQLVPGTLLEWENTWRRGIEARRKFVAPVGAWFSQVGRLHQVHHMWQYESLQHRKEVREKAWQVDGWAETVDKTAQLAKTMDSFILHPLSYSPLK
;
A
#
# COMPACT_ATOMS: atom_id res chain seq x y z
N MET A 1 10.15 32.10 -60.47
CA MET A 1 11.39 31.63 -59.81
C MET A 1 12.07 32.75 -59.01
N ARG A 2 11.40 33.31 -58.00
CA ARG A 2 12.02 34.23 -57.00
C ARG A 2 11.50 34.05 -55.56
N CYS A 3 10.48 33.22 -55.30
CA CYS A 3 10.01 32.93 -53.93
C CYS A 3 10.60 31.66 -53.29
N ILE A 4 11.18 30.73 -54.06
CA ILE A 4 11.69 29.45 -53.52
C ILE A 4 13.12 29.59 -52.95
N SER A 5 13.89 30.58 -53.39
CA SER A 5 15.26 30.81 -52.90
C SER A 5 15.32 31.53 -51.54
N ILE A 6 14.24 32.21 -51.13
CA ILE A 6 14.22 33.00 -49.88
C ILE A 6 13.88 32.08 -48.69
N CYS A 7 13.03 31.07 -48.87
CA CYS A 7 12.69 30.12 -47.81
C CYS A 7 13.83 29.18 -47.42
N TRP A 8 14.71 28.80 -48.37
CA TRP A 8 15.87 27.95 -48.07
C TRP A 8 17.01 28.69 -47.34
N ASN A 9 17.19 29.99 -47.61
CA ASN A 9 18.19 30.79 -46.92
C ASN A 9 17.80 31.10 -45.47
N ILE A 10 16.53 31.31 -45.16
CA ILE A 10 16.07 31.55 -43.78
C ILE A 10 16.21 30.26 -42.94
N PHE A 11 15.93 29.09 -43.52
CA PHE A 11 16.07 27.81 -42.82
C PHE A 11 17.54 27.46 -42.53
N SER A 12 18.44 27.72 -43.48
CA SER A 12 19.88 27.46 -43.31
C SER A 12 20.54 28.40 -42.30
N ILE A 13 20.08 29.66 -42.23
CA ILE A 13 20.55 30.64 -41.24
C ILE A 13 20.03 30.30 -39.83
N ALA A 14 18.79 29.82 -39.72
CA ALA A 14 18.23 29.37 -38.44
C ALA A 14 18.96 28.15 -37.88
N VAL A 15 19.28 27.15 -38.73
CA VAL A 15 20.03 25.95 -38.31
C VAL A 15 21.47 26.29 -37.92
N ALA A 16 22.12 27.22 -38.64
CA ALA A 16 23.47 27.68 -38.29
C ALA A 16 23.50 28.49 -36.98
N LEU A 17 22.49 29.34 -36.71
CA LEU A 17 22.38 30.07 -35.45
C LEU A 17 22.11 29.14 -34.25
N ILE A 18 21.31 28.09 -34.44
CA ILE A 18 21.08 27.06 -33.41
C ILE A 18 22.37 26.28 -33.12
N ALA A 19 23.13 25.90 -34.15
CA ALA A 19 24.40 25.20 -33.98
C ALA A 19 25.47 26.06 -33.29
N ILE A 20 25.51 27.37 -33.58
CA ILE A 20 26.44 28.32 -32.93
C ILE A 20 26.04 28.58 -31.47
N LEU A 21 24.74 28.64 -31.15
CA LEU A 21 24.25 28.76 -29.77
C LEU A 21 24.58 27.53 -28.93
N VAL A 22 24.50 26.31 -29.50
CA VAL A 22 24.88 25.05 -28.82
C VAL A 22 26.40 24.95 -28.59
N LEU A 23 27.23 25.54 -29.46
CA LEU A 23 28.69 25.51 -29.34
C LEU A 23 29.29 26.63 -28.45
N HIS A 24 28.62 27.78 -28.30
CA HIS A 24 29.13 28.92 -27.52
C HIS A 24 28.53 29.05 -26.10
N TYR A 25 27.30 28.59 -25.90
CA TYR A 25 26.70 28.50 -24.56
C TYR A 25 26.61 27.03 -24.20
N GLY A 26 27.74 26.46 -23.76
CA GLY A 26 27.83 25.13 -23.20
C GLY A 26 26.94 24.98 -21.96
N LEU A 27 25.64 24.87 -22.17
CA LEU A 27 24.71 24.27 -21.25
C LEU A 27 25.02 22.78 -21.28
N ARG A 28 25.75 22.32 -20.26
CA ARG A 28 25.70 20.92 -19.85
C ARG A 28 24.24 20.57 -19.67
N ILE A 29 23.68 19.86 -20.64
CA ILE A 29 22.50 19.03 -20.40
C ILE A 29 23.03 17.83 -19.62
N SER A 30 23.26 18.02 -18.32
CA SER A 30 23.01 16.95 -17.38
C SER A 30 21.53 16.67 -17.50
N ALA A 31 21.19 15.45 -17.90
CA ALA A 31 19.84 14.93 -17.73
C ALA A 31 19.37 15.27 -16.30
N PRO A 32 18.11 15.64 -16.08
CA PRO A 32 17.56 15.54 -14.74
C PRO A 32 17.56 14.05 -14.38
N ASP A 33 18.68 13.60 -13.80
CA ASP A 33 18.71 12.46 -12.92
C ASP A 33 17.76 12.76 -11.75
N GLY A 34 16.83 11.84 -11.53
CA GLY A 34 16.10 11.75 -10.27
C GLY A 34 14.59 11.89 -10.41
N PRO A 35 13.81 10.89 -9.97
CA PRO A 35 12.37 11.07 -9.79
C PRO A 35 12.14 12.08 -8.66
N VAL A 36 11.23 13.03 -8.86
CA VAL A 36 10.69 13.82 -7.73
C VAL A 36 9.63 12.96 -7.05
N GLU A 37 10.10 12.00 -6.26
CA GLU A 37 9.31 11.29 -5.26
C GLU A 37 8.71 12.30 -4.29
N SER A 38 7.39 12.27 -4.10
CA SER A 38 6.76 12.80 -2.90
C SER A 38 7.30 12.01 -1.71
N GLN A 39 8.40 12.47 -1.12
CA GLN A 39 8.93 11.88 0.11
C GLN A 39 7.89 12.10 1.20
N LEU A 40 7.17 11.03 1.57
CA LEU A 40 6.76 10.91 2.96
C LEU A 40 8.04 11.04 3.78
N VAL A 41 8.22 12.17 4.46
CA VAL A 41 9.25 12.31 5.48
C VAL A 41 8.73 11.59 6.71
N TRP A 42 8.85 10.27 6.67
CA TRP A 42 8.85 9.47 7.89
C TRP A 42 10.04 9.93 8.74
N PRO A 43 9.89 10.06 10.06
CA PRO A 43 10.96 10.53 10.91
C PRO A 43 12.23 9.70 10.65
N VAL A 44 13.36 10.39 10.42
CA VAL A 44 14.68 9.89 9.94
C VAL A 44 15.19 8.67 10.71
N SER A 45 14.69 8.48 11.91
CA SER A 45 14.69 7.26 12.67
C SER A 45 13.61 7.46 13.70
N PHE A 46 12.98 6.38 14.12
CA PHE A 46 12.09 6.44 15.25
C PHE A 46 12.78 7.05 16.49
N LEU A 47 14.10 7.00 16.63
CA LEU A 47 14.74 7.44 17.87
C LEU A 47 15.78 8.57 17.73
N PRO A 48 15.58 9.73 18.38
CA PRO A 48 16.67 10.58 18.90
C PRO A 48 17.51 9.86 19.98
N SER A 49 17.05 8.69 20.45
CA SER A 49 17.57 7.90 21.57
C SER A 49 18.18 6.54 21.17
N VAL A 50 18.21 6.21 19.87
CA VAL A 50 18.91 5.04 19.32
C VAL A 50 20.36 5.41 19.41
N LYS A 51 21.14 4.59 20.12
CA LYS A 51 22.58 4.79 20.15
C LYS A 51 23.08 4.91 18.69
N PRO A 52 23.95 5.88 18.37
CA PRO A 52 24.56 6.04 17.04
C PRO A 52 25.25 4.79 16.46
N SER A 53 25.40 3.73 17.27
CA SER A 53 25.98 2.44 16.93
C SER A 53 24.97 1.39 16.41
N LEU A 54 23.68 1.71 16.32
CA LEU A 54 22.65 0.83 15.76
C LEU A 54 22.46 1.18 14.28
N GLU A 55 23.14 0.43 13.42
CA GLU A 55 22.92 0.47 11.98
C GLU A 55 21.64 -0.34 11.67
N ARG A 56 20.67 0.24 10.93
CA ARG A 56 19.62 -0.56 10.29
C ARG A 56 20.31 -1.60 9.42
N LEU A 57 19.77 -2.84 9.38
CA LEU A 57 20.31 -3.98 8.64
C LEU A 57 20.82 -3.54 7.26
N SER A 58 22.12 -3.29 7.19
CA SER A 58 22.79 -2.71 6.04
C SER A 58 24.00 -3.59 5.76
N TYR A 59 24.03 -4.09 4.54
CA TYR A 59 25.02 -5.03 4.04
C TYR A 59 26.33 -4.29 3.79
N HIS A 60 27.14 -4.06 4.83
CA HIS A 60 28.51 -3.59 4.58
C HIS A 60 29.62 -4.54 5.00
N HIS A 61 29.45 -5.47 5.95
CA HIS A 61 30.60 -6.25 6.41
C HIS A 61 30.35 -7.71 6.85
N LEU A 62 29.31 -8.39 6.36
CA LEU A 62 29.13 -9.81 6.70
C LEU A 62 29.99 -10.71 5.80
N PRO A 63 30.83 -11.60 6.35
CA PRO A 63 31.54 -12.60 5.56
C PRO A 63 30.51 -13.53 4.89
N PRO A 64 30.80 -14.03 3.68
CA PRO A 64 29.89 -14.94 3.00
C PRO A 64 29.55 -16.14 3.92
N PRO A 65 28.27 -16.57 3.96
CA PRO A 65 27.87 -17.70 4.79
C PRO A 65 28.78 -18.89 4.51
N LYS A 66 29.24 -19.59 5.58
CA LYS A 66 30.16 -20.72 5.45
C LYS A 66 29.58 -21.74 4.46
N VAL A 67 30.38 -22.00 3.43
CA VAL A 67 30.11 -22.81 2.23
C VAL A 67 29.48 -24.16 2.61
N GLY A 68 28.16 -24.24 2.51
CA GLY A 68 27.51 -25.49 2.13
C GLY A 68 27.82 -25.77 0.66
N THR A 69 27.70 -27.02 0.23
CA THR A 69 27.78 -27.35 -1.20
C THR A 69 26.60 -26.69 -1.92
N ALA A 70 26.88 -25.81 -2.87
CA ALA A 70 25.86 -25.19 -3.69
C ALA A 70 24.96 -26.26 -4.36
N ASP A 71 23.65 -26.09 -4.25
CA ASP A 71 22.67 -27.10 -4.64
C ASP A 71 21.39 -26.49 -5.24
N VAL A 72 21.52 -25.29 -5.80
CA VAL A 72 20.50 -24.61 -6.58
C VAL A 72 20.98 -24.42 -8.01
N THR A 73 20.11 -24.69 -8.97
CA THR A 73 20.27 -24.26 -10.36
C THR A 73 19.35 -23.06 -10.58
N ALA A 74 19.92 -21.91 -10.93
CA ALA A 74 19.11 -20.77 -11.32
C ALA A 74 18.66 -20.93 -12.78
N ILE A 75 17.43 -20.58 -13.10
CA ILE A 75 16.81 -20.70 -14.42
C ILE A 75 16.26 -19.35 -14.79
N ILE A 76 16.84 -18.76 -15.83
CA ILE A 76 16.50 -17.42 -16.31
C ILE A 76 15.98 -17.53 -17.72
N LEU A 77 14.76 -17.05 -17.94
CA LEU A 77 14.17 -16.99 -19.27
C LEU A 77 14.58 -15.68 -19.97
N ASN A 78 14.92 -15.76 -21.24
CA ASN A 78 15.17 -14.60 -22.09
C ASN A 78 14.19 -14.57 -23.26
N TRP A 79 13.60 -13.39 -23.53
CA TRP A 79 12.83 -13.15 -24.75
C TRP A 79 13.23 -11.83 -25.44
N SER A 80 12.91 -10.69 -24.81
CA SER A 80 13.09 -9.37 -25.44
C SER A 80 14.04 -8.44 -24.68
N ARG A 81 14.36 -8.69 -23.40
CA ARG A 81 15.15 -7.78 -22.56
C ARG A 81 16.48 -8.39 -22.15
N PHE A 82 17.28 -8.73 -23.15
CA PHE A 82 18.57 -9.41 -22.93
C PHE A 82 19.52 -8.67 -21.98
N SER A 83 19.53 -7.33 -21.97
CA SER A 83 20.33 -6.54 -21.02
C SER A 83 19.97 -6.83 -19.56
N ASN A 84 18.69 -7.04 -19.27
CA ASN A 84 18.21 -7.35 -17.91
C ASN A 84 18.70 -8.75 -17.51
N VAL A 85 18.63 -9.72 -18.42
CA VAL A 85 19.15 -11.08 -18.21
C VAL A 85 20.65 -11.07 -17.89
N VAL A 86 21.45 -10.27 -18.59
CA VAL A 86 22.89 -10.11 -18.27
C VAL A 86 23.09 -9.55 -16.86
N GLY A 87 22.30 -8.56 -16.46
CA GLY A 87 22.32 -7.99 -15.11
C GLY A 87 21.97 -9.01 -14.03
N ILE A 88 20.88 -9.77 -14.23
CA ILE A 88 20.42 -10.82 -13.32
C ILE A 88 21.49 -11.92 -13.18
N VAL A 89 22.03 -12.42 -14.30
CA VAL A 89 23.07 -13.45 -14.29
C VAL A 89 24.33 -12.97 -13.54
N SER A 90 24.70 -11.69 -13.67
CA SER A 90 25.81 -11.11 -12.92
C SER A 90 25.61 -11.18 -11.40
N VAL A 91 24.40 -10.85 -10.93
CA VAL A 91 24.03 -10.96 -9.50
C VAL A 91 24.05 -12.41 -9.03
N LEU A 92 23.45 -13.32 -9.80
CA LEU A 92 23.43 -14.76 -9.51
C LEU A 92 24.84 -15.39 -9.48
N CYS A 93 25.78 -14.81 -10.21
CA CYS A 93 27.17 -15.23 -10.23
C CYS A 93 28.04 -14.63 -9.12
N SER A 94 27.50 -13.69 -8.34
CA SER A 94 28.27 -12.99 -7.33
C SER A 94 28.82 -13.96 -6.27
N PRO A 95 29.98 -13.65 -5.64
CA PRO A 95 30.55 -14.48 -4.59
C PRO A 95 29.62 -14.74 -3.40
N ALA A 96 28.63 -13.85 -3.18
CA ALA A 96 27.62 -13.99 -2.14
C ALA A 96 26.76 -15.27 -2.32
N LEU A 97 26.63 -15.76 -3.55
CA LEU A 97 25.82 -16.93 -3.91
C LEU A 97 26.64 -18.18 -4.25
N ASP A 98 27.96 -18.16 -4.08
CA ASP A 98 28.83 -19.33 -4.38
C ASP A 98 28.48 -20.58 -3.57
N GLY A 99 27.96 -20.41 -2.35
CA GLY A 99 27.48 -21.50 -1.51
C GLY A 99 26.03 -21.93 -1.76
N THR A 100 25.34 -21.30 -2.71
CA THR A 100 23.91 -21.51 -2.98
C THR A 100 23.66 -21.89 -4.44
N ILE A 101 24.09 -21.05 -5.38
CA ILE A 101 23.91 -21.25 -6.83
C ILE A 101 25.09 -22.05 -7.40
N ALA A 102 24.81 -23.28 -7.81
CA ALA A 102 25.79 -24.19 -8.40
C ALA A 102 25.91 -24.02 -9.92
N SER A 103 24.81 -23.70 -10.60
CA SER A 103 24.73 -23.54 -12.05
C SER A 103 23.64 -22.53 -12.39
N ILE A 104 23.79 -21.84 -13.52
CA ILE A 104 22.80 -20.91 -14.05
C ILE A 104 22.44 -21.40 -15.45
N VAL A 105 21.16 -21.66 -15.71
CA VAL A 105 20.64 -21.99 -17.03
C VAL A 105 19.97 -20.74 -17.58
N VAL A 106 20.49 -20.22 -18.69
CA VAL A 106 19.82 -19.17 -19.46
C VAL A 106 19.09 -19.84 -20.60
N TRP A 107 17.76 -19.82 -20.55
CA TRP A 107 16.92 -20.36 -21.60
C TRP A 107 16.42 -19.24 -22.50
N ASN A 108 16.98 -19.16 -23.69
CA ASN A 108 16.60 -18.18 -24.68
C ASN A 108 15.39 -18.65 -25.47
N ASN A 109 14.23 -18.08 -25.18
CA ASN A 109 12.98 -18.30 -25.89
C ASN A 109 12.89 -17.54 -27.21
N ASN A 110 13.82 -16.62 -27.51
CA ASN A 110 13.80 -15.84 -28.74
C ASN A 110 14.48 -16.58 -29.90
N PRO A 111 13.72 -17.15 -30.85
CA PRO A 111 14.31 -17.93 -31.94
C PRO A 111 15.02 -17.06 -32.98
N THR A 112 14.79 -15.74 -32.97
CA THR A 112 15.35 -14.81 -33.95
C THR A 112 16.75 -14.32 -33.58
N THR A 113 17.11 -14.40 -32.29
CA THR A 113 18.37 -13.88 -31.76
C THR A 113 19.08 -14.99 -31.01
N LEU A 114 20.19 -15.50 -31.57
CA LEU A 114 21.01 -16.51 -30.90
C LEU A 114 21.98 -15.84 -29.94
N LEU A 115 21.88 -16.20 -28.67
CA LEU A 115 22.81 -15.77 -27.63
C LEU A 115 24.10 -16.60 -27.69
N LYS A 116 25.18 -16.05 -27.16
CA LYS A 116 26.49 -16.70 -27.06
C LYS A 116 27.01 -16.65 -25.63
N GLU A 117 27.74 -17.68 -25.21
CA GLU A 117 28.33 -17.73 -23.86
C GLU A 117 29.29 -16.56 -23.56
N GLU A 118 29.94 -16.01 -24.59
CA GLU A 118 30.82 -14.84 -24.49
C GLU A 118 30.11 -13.60 -23.93
N GLU A 119 28.78 -13.50 -24.12
CA GLU A 119 27.97 -12.40 -23.58
C GLU A 119 27.87 -12.45 -22.04
N PHE A 120 28.23 -13.60 -21.45
CA PHE A 120 28.28 -13.83 -20.01
C PHE A 120 29.71 -14.09 -19.51
N ALA A 121 30.73 -13.50 -20.15
CA ALA A 121 32.14 -13.80 -19.88
C ALA A 121 32.56 -13.74 -18.39
N GLN A 122 31.91 -12.87 -17.59
CA GLN A 122 32.18 -12.74 -16.15
C GLN A 122 31.65 -13.94 -15.31
N CYS A 123 30.78 -14.77 -15.89
CA CYS A 123 30.13 -15.91 -15.24
C CYS A 123 30.16 -17.22 -16.06
N SER A 124 30.99 -17.29 -17.11
CA SER A 124 30.99 -18.43 -18.05
C SER A 124 31.18 -19.80 -17.39
N HIS A 125 31.86 -19.86 -16.24
CA HIS A 125 32.07 -21.10 -15.50
C HIS A 125 30.80 -21.70 -14.83
N LYS A 126 29.73 -20.92 -14.67
CA LYS A 126 28.44 -21.37 -14.08
C LYS A 126 27.28 -21.38 -15.08
N VAL A 127 27.38 -20.57 -16.14
CA VAL A 127 26.31 -20.39 -17.13
C VAL A 127 26.27 -21.55 -18.11
N LYS A 128 25.07 -22.08 -18.33
CA LYS A 128 24.71 -23.01 -19.40
C LYS A 128 23.65 -22.34 -20.25
N LEU A 129 23.96 -22.12 -21.51
CA LEU A 129 23.07 -21.44 -22.43
C LEU A 129 22.27 -22.44 -23.26
N PHE A 130 20.96 -22.25 -23.32
CA PHE A 130 20.07 -23.01 -24.19
C PHE A 130 19.36 -22.06 -25.16
N ASN A 131 19.68 -22.13 -26.45
CA ASN A 131 18.99 -21.38 -27.50
C ASN A 131 17.84 -22.23 -28.06
N SER A 132 16.61 -21.89 -27.68
CA SER A 132 15.43 -22.62 -28.12
C SER A 132 15.12 -22.30 -29.59
N PRO A 133 14.76 -23.29 -30.43
CA PRO A 133 14.36 -23.06 -31.81
C PRO A 133 12.97 -22.39 -31.94
N GLU A 134 12.20 -22.36 -30.85
CA GLU A 134 10.89 -21.72 -30.77
C GLU A 134 10.65 -21.08 -29.40
N ASN A 135 9.61 -20.25 -29.29
CA ASN A 135 9.18 -19.72 -28.01
C ASN A 135 8.40 -20.80 -27.23
N ALA A 136 9.04 -21.36 -26.20
CA ALA A 136 8.45 -22.33 -25.30
C ALA A 136 7.70 -21.69 -24.12
N TYR A 137 7.61 -20.35 -24.08
CA TYR A 137 6.94 -19.54 -23.06
C TYR A 137 7.31 -20.02 -21.64
N PHE A 138 6.32 -20.36 -20.82
CA PHE A 138 6.50 -20.76 -19.43
C PHE A 138 6.90 -22.23 -19.29
N ARG A 139 6.66 -23.10 -20.28
CA ARG A 139 7.10 -24.51 -20.23
C ARG A 139 8.61 -24.64 -20.02
N ALA A 140 9.37 -23.72 -20.63
CA ALA A 140 10.82 -23.67 -20.61
C ALA A 140 11.43 -23.79 -19.18
N ARG A 141 10.85 -23.09 -18.19
CA ARG A 141 11.42 -23.10 -16.83
C ARG A 141 11.28 -24.45 -16.14
N PHE A 142 10.19 -25.17 -16.42
CA PHE A 142 9.94 -26.50 -15.86
C PHE A 142 10.81 -27.55 -16.52
N GLU A 143 10.96 -27.50 -17.85
CA GLU A 143 11.88 -28.38 -18.58
C GLU A 143 13.33 -28.18 -18.13
N ALA A 144 13.78 -26.92 -18.04
CA ALA A 144 15.10 -26.59 -17.52
C ALA A 144 15.29 -27.08 -16.08
N CYS A 145 14.28 -26.93 -15.22
CA CYS A 145 14.35 -27.38 -13.84
C CYS A 145 14.40 -28.90 -13.75
N ALA A 146 13.55 -29.61 -14.49
CA ALA A 146 13.46 -31.06 -14.46
C ALA A 146 14.77 -31.77 -14.84
N VAL A 147 15.58 -31.15 -15.71
CA VAL A 147 16.91 -31.66 -16.12
C VAL A 147 18.08 -31.03 -15.35
N ALA A 148 17.80 -30.14 -14.39
CA ALA A 148 18.83 -29.50 -13.58
C ALA A 148 19.65 -30.54 -12.81
N SER A 149 20.95 -30.26 -12.62
CA SER A 149 21.86 -31.16 -11.89
C SER A 149 21.67 -31.12 -10.37
N THR A 150 20.92 -30.14 -9.86
CA THR A 150 20.73 -29.87 -8.44
C THR A 150 19.31 -30.21 -7.97
N PRO A 151 19.11 -30.42 -6.66
CA PRO A 151 17.78 -30.74 -6.12
C PRO A 151 16.82 -29.54 -6.12
N PHE A 152 17.32 -28.30 -6.07
CA PHE A 152 16.49 -27.09 -6.08
C PHE A 152 16.71 -26.28 -7.36
N CYS A 153 15.64 -25.61 -7.79
CA CYS A 153 15.64 -24.68 -8.90
C CYS A 153 15.18 -23.31 -8.40
N PHE A 154 15.98 -22.28 -8.65
CA PHE A 154 15.53 -20.89 -8.53
C PHE A 154 15.11 -20.40 -9.91
N ILE A 155 13.92 -19.83 -10.04
CA ILE A 155 13.31 -19.43 -11.32
C ILE A 155 13.01 -17.95 -11.28
N GLN A 156 13.39 -17.21 -12.32
CA GLN A 156 13.08 -15.78 -12.45
C GLN A 156 13.02 -15.38 -13.93
N ASP A 157 12.16 -14.42 -14.24
CA ASP A 157 12.08 -13.75 -15.55
C ASP A 157 12.99 -12.50 -15.61
N ASP A 158 12.85 -11.69 -16.66
CA ASP A 158 13.70 -10.52 -16.96
C ASP A 158 13.09 -9.16 -16.51
N ASP A 159 11.98 -9.20 -15.78
CA ASP A 159 11.22 -8.03 -15.33
C ASP A 159 11.72 -7.42 -13.99
N TYR A 160 12.18 -8.27 -13.07
CA TYR A 160 12.55 -7.89 -11.70
C TYR A 160 13.95 -8.39 -11.34
N LEU A 161 14.56 -7.82 -10.30
CA LEU A 161 15.82 -8.27 -9.73
C LEU A 161 15.63 -8.79 -8.30
N VAL A 162 16.00 -10.05 -8.05
CA VAL A 162 16.01 -10.64 -6.71
C VAL A 162 17.41 -10.54 -6.09
N LEU A 163 17.47 -10.03 -4.86
CA LEU A 163 18.73 -9.82 -4.14
C LEU A 163 19.37 -11.14 -3.68
N PRO A 164 20.72 -11.24 -3.61
CA PRO A 164 21.42 -12.45 -3.16
C PRO A 164 20.96 -13.02 -1.82
N GLU A 165 20.77 -12.16 -0.83
CA GLU A 165 20.32 -12.52 0.52
C GLU A 165 18.89 -13.08 0.55
N VAL A 166 18.03 -12.63 -0.38
CA VAL A 166 16.67 -13.15 -0.56
C VAL A 166 16.74 -14.57 -1.10
N ILE A 167 17.56 -14.82 -2.12
CA ILE A 167 17.77 -16.16 -2.70
C ILE A 167 18.32 -17.14 -1.66
N TYR A 168 19.28 -16.68 -0.84
CA TYR A 168 19.78 -17.48 0.28
C TYR A 168 18.67 -17.84 1.29
N THR A 169 17.83 -16.87 1.65
CA THR A 169 16.70 -17.06 2.58
C THR A 169 15.65 -18.03 2.02
N LEU A 170 15.28 -17.87 0.76
CA LEU A 170 14.42 -18.80 0.02
C LEU A 170 14.98 -20.22 0.08
N ARG A 171 16.27 -20.39 -0.22
CA ARG A 171 16.92 -21.71 -0.17
C ARG A 171 16.93 -22.29 1.23
N ALA A 172 17.23 -21.49 2.25
CA ALA A 172 17.21 -21.96 3.63
C ALA A 172 15.82 -22.47 4.04
N ARG A 173 14.76 -21.71 3.74
CA ARG A 173 13.37 -22.11 4.00
C ARG A 173 12.95 -23.34 3.21
N ALA A 174 13.30 -23.42 1.93
CA ALA A 174 12.95 -24.54 1.07
C ALA A 174 13.56 -25.89 1.51
N SER A 175 14.52 -25.89 2.44
CA SER A 175 15.05 -27.11 3.04
C SER A 175 14.06 -27.80 4.00
N GLU A 176 13.07 -27.08 4.52
CA GLU A 176 12.08 -27.62 5.44
C GLU A 176 11.15 -28.59 4.71
N SER A 177 10.82 -29.71 5.35
CA SER A 177 10.00 -30.76 4.73
C SER A 177 8.55 -30.33 4.49
N SER A 178 8.03 -29.38 5.29
CA SER A 178 6.70 -28.80 5.13
C SER A 178 6.60 -27.79 3.99
N VAL A 179 7.74 -27.36 3.44
CA VAL A 179 7.79 -26.34 2.40
C VAL A 179 7.98 -27.02 1.05
N SER A 180 6.99 -26.80 0.21
CA SER A 180 6.83 -27.45 -1.08
C SER A 180 7.12 -26.46 -2.23
N GLY A 181 7.46 -25.22 -1.93
CA GLY A 181 7.87 -24.22 -2.91
C GLY A 181 7.50 -22.84 -2.42
N ILE A 182 8.28 -21.84 -2.82
CA ILE A 182 8.10 -20.46 -2.36
C ILE A 182 8.10 -19.57 -3.59
N PHE A 183 7.10 -18.70 -3.67
CA PHE A 183 6.88 -17.82 -4.81
C PHE A 183 6.96 -16.38 -4.34
N LEU A 184 8.01 -15.66 -4.74
CA LEU A 184 8.04 -14.22 -4.55
C LEU A 184 7.01 -13.58 -5.46
N ALA A 185 6.39 -12.50 -5.01
CA ALA A 185 5.49 -11.71 -5.83
C ALA A 185 5.37 -10.28 -5.27
N PRO A 186 5.14 -9.28 -6.13
CA PRO A 186 4.81 -7.94 -5.68
C PRO A 186 3.44 -7.93 -4.99
N PRO A 187 3.15 -6.92 -4.14
CA PRO A 187 1.96 -6.91 -3.30
C PRO A 187 0.63 -7.10 -4.05
N HIS A 188 0.51 -6.55 -5.26
CA HIS A 188 -0.71 -6.66 -6.05
C HIS A 188 -0.96 -8.08 -6.59
N GLU A 189 0.10 -8.86 -6.86
CA GLU A 189 0.00 -10.26 -7.29
C GLU A 189 -0.26 -11.20 -6.12
N VAL A 190 0.33 -10.92 -4.94
CA VAL A 190 0.00 -11.64 -3.70
C VAL A 190 -1.48 -11.46 -3.37
N LEU A 191 -2.01 -10.24 -3.51
CA LEU A 191 -3.43 -9.96 -3.34
C LEU A 191 -4.28 -10.70 -4.36
N PHE A 192 -3.90 -10.63 -5.65
CA PHE A 192 -4.63 -11.31 -6.73
C PHE A 192 -4.79 -12.81 -6.46
N GLY A 193 -3.70 -13.50 -6.08
CA GLY A 193 -3.74 -14.91 -5.68
C GLY A 193 -4.53 -15.17 -4.40
N SER A 194 -4.47 -14.27 -3.41
CA SER A 194 -5.23 -14.43 -2.15
C SER A 194 -6.75 -14.38 -2.37
N LEU A 195 -7.21 -13.55 -3.32
CA LEU A 195 -8.63 -13.43 -3.65
C LEU A 195 -9.18 -14.65 -4.40
N MET A 196 -8.29 -15.48 -4.95
CA MET A 196 -8.59 -16.69 -5.72
C MET A 196 -8.64 -17.97 -4.89
N HIS A 197 -8.48 -17.90 -3.56
CA HIS A 197 -8.53 -19.09 -2.71
C HIS A 197 -9.85 -19.84 -2.90
N VAL A 198 -9.77 -21.12 -3.25
CA VAL A 198 -10.92 -22.02 -3.36
C VAL A 198 -10.70 -23.25 -2.49
N MET A 199 -11.73 -23.61 -1.74
CA MET A 199 -11.82 -24.82 -0.94
C MET A 199 -13.14 -25.53 -1.29
N VAL A 200 -13.05 -26.78 -1.74
CA VAL A 200 -14.18 -27.70 -1.96
C VAL A 200 -13.96 -28.89 -1.07
N GLU A 201 -14.70 -28.95 0.04
CA GLU A 201 -14.48 -30.01 1.02
C GLU A 201 -14.86 -31.40 0.47
N PRO A 202 -14.09 -32.46 0.83
CA PRO A 202 -12.81 -32.45 1.55
C PRO A 202 -11.57 -32.38 0.63
N HIS A 203 -11.73 -32.35 -0.70
CA HIS A 203 -10.67 -32.76 -1.63
C HIS A 203 -9.87 -31.61 -2.27
N ILE A 204 -10.49 -30.45 -2.54
CA ILE A 204 -9.82 -29.36 -3.26
C ILE A 204 -9.52 -28.19 -2.32
N HIS A 205 -8.29 -27.68 -2.41
CA HIS A 205 -7.83 -26.51 -1.70
C HIS A 205 -6.68 -25.88 -2.49
N THR A 206 -6.98 -24.88 -3.30
CA THR A 206 -6.01 -24.36 -4.28
C THR A 206 -6.11 -22.86 -4.49
N SER A 207 -5.06 -22.30 -5.09
CA SER A 207 -5.06 -20.94 -5.62
C SER A 207 -4.02 -20.76 -6.73
N PHE A 208 -3.97 -19.55 -7.26
CA PHE A 208 -3.08 -19.12 -8.32
C PHE A 208 -1.88 -18.31 -7.77
N SER A 209 -0.69 -18.55 -8.34
CA SER A 209 0.51 -17.73 -8.12
C SER A 209 1.43 -17.79 -9.35
N TRP A 210 2.05 -16.66 -9.69
CA TRP A 210 3.08 -16.57 -10.73
C TRP A 210 4.44 -17.05 -10.22
N LEU A 211 5.26 -17.62 -11.12
CA LEU A 211 6.59 -18.08 -10.75
C LEU A 211 7.71 -17.10 -11.16
N GLY A 212 7.41 -16.15 -12.04
CA GLY A 212 8.38 -15.31 -12.74
C GLY A 212 9.12 -14.27 -11.89
N TYR A 213 8.55 -13.85 -10.76
CA TYR A 213 9.12 -12.82 -9.89
C TYR A 213 10.28 -13.31 -9.01
N GLY A 214 10.64 -14.59 -9.10
CA GLY A 214 11.60 -15.24 -8.21
C GLY A 214 10.94 -16.35 -7.42
N SER A 215 11.17 -17.60 -7.80
CA SER A 215 10.57 -18.75 -7.12
C SER A 215 11.60 -19.80 -6.84
N ILE A 216 11.48 -20.51 -5.73
CA ILE A 216 12.26 -21.71 -5.47
C ILE A 216 11.33 -22.92 -5.38
N ILE A 217 11.63 -23.93 -6.19
CA ILE A 217 10.92 -25.21 -6.22
C ILE A 217 11.91 -26.36 -6.21
N ARG A 218 11.45 -27.56 -5.89
CA ARG A 218 12.27 -28.78 -6.01
C ARG A 218 12.26 -29.25 -7.46
N ARG A 219 13.39 -29.76 -7.92
CA ARG A 219 13.49 -30.43 -9.23
C ARG A 219 12.45 -31.54 -9.40
N SER A 220 12.23 -32.32 -8.34
CA SER A 220 11.24 -33.41 -8.35
C SER A 220 9.81 -32.92 -8.58
N GLU A 221 9.48 -31.70 -8.16
CA GLU A 221 8.15 -31.11 -8.37
C GLU A 221 7.98 -30.65 -9.81
N ALA A 222 9.02 -30.08 -10.43
CA ALA A 222 9.00 -29.80 -11.86
C ALA A 222 8.86 -31.09 -12.69
N GLN A 223 9.56 -32.16 -12.32
CA GLN A 223 9.45 -33.47 -12.97
C GLN A 223 8.03 -34.03 -12.86
N ALA A 224 7.48 -34.09 -11.65
CA ALA A 224 6.14 -34.61 -11.40
C ALA A 224 5.05 -33.74 -12.08
N PHE A 225 5.24 -32.42 -12.14
CA PHE A 225 4.34 -31.53 -12.88
C PHE A 225 4.38 -31.80 -14.40
N LEU A 226 5.57 -31.94 -15.00
CA LEU A 226 5.68 -32.26 -16.41
C LEU A 226 5.03 -33.63 -16.70
N GLU A 227 5.27 -34.63 -15.86
CA GLU A 227 4.62 -35.95 -15.97
C GLU A 227 3.10 -35.83 -15.91
N LEU A 228 2.56 -35.05 -14.96
CA LEU A 228 1.12 -34.77 -14.87
C LEU A 228 0.57 -34.16 -16.16
N MET A 229 1.22 -33.13 -16.69
CA MET A 229 0.78 -32.44 -17.91
C MET A 229 0.74 -33.40 -19.11
N HIS A 230 1.74 -34.29 -19.25
CA HIS A 230 1.73 -35.33 -20.29
C HIS A 230 0.60 -36.35 -20.08
N SER A 231 0.38 -36.80 -18.84
CA SER A 231 -0.68 -37.76 -18.52
C SER A 231 -2.09 -37.19 -18.69
N LEU A 232 -2.28 -35.88 -18.48
CA LEU A 232 -3.53 -35.18 -18.77
C LEU A 232 -3.76 -34.96 -20.27
N ASN A 233 -2.77 -35.27 -21.11
CA ASN A 233 -2.82 -35.11 -22.56
C ASN A 233 -3.27 -33.70 -22.97
N VAL A 234 -2.73 -32.68 -22.30
CA VAL A 234 -2.98 -31.29 -22.64
C VAL A 234 -2.40 -30.96 -24.02
N THR A 235 -2.98 -29.98 -24.69
CA THR A 235 -2.47 -29.47 -25.97
C THR A 235 -1.14 -28.75 -25.78
N ASP A 236 -0.35 -28.61 -26.86
CA ASP A 236 0.91 -27.87 -26.83
C ASP A 236 0.71 -26.39 -26.42
N GLU A 237 -0.41 -25.78 -26.79
CA GLU A 237 -0.77 -24.41 -26.38
C GLU A 237 -0.97 -24.32 -24.85
N GLU A 238 -1.75 -25.23 -24.27
CA GLU A 238 -1.95 -25.30 -22.82
C GLU A 238 -0.63 -25.55 -22.09
N PHE A 239 0.23 -26.42 -22.64
CA PHE A 239 1.51 -26.76 -22.04
C PHE A 239 2.49 -25.57 -22.06
N ARG A 240 2.52 -24.76 -23.12
CA ARG A 240 3.33 -23.54 -23.19
C ARG A 240 2.95 -22.54 -22.08
N MET A 241 1.70 -22.54 -21.63
CA MET A 241 1.19 -21.67 -20.57
C MET A 241 1.31 -22.28 -19.16
N ALA A 242 2.32 -23.13 -18.94
CA ALA A 242 2.54 -23.92 -17.73
C ALA A 242 2.39 -23.17 -16.38
N ASP A 243 2.78 -21.89 -16.29
CA ASP A 243 2.59 -21.08 -15.07
C ASP A 243 1.13 -21.02 -14.62
N ASN A 244 0.18 -20.97 -15.57
CA ASN A 244 -1.26 -20.95 -15.27
C ASN A 244 -1.78 -22.26 -14.68
N TYR A 245 -1.01 -23.35 -14.77
CA TYR A 245 -1.41 -24.69 -14.34
C TYR A 245 -0.70 -25.13 -13.07
N PHE A 246 0.58 -24.78 -12.92
CA PHE A 246 1.46 -25.35 -11.89
C PHE A 246 0.90 -25.18 -10.47
N SER A 247 0.59 -23.96 -10.04
CA SER A 247 0.13 -23.71 -8.67
C SER A 247 -1.26 -24.30 -8.40
N ILE A 248 -2.13 -24.28 -9.42
CA ILE A 248 -3.51 -24.72 -9.32
C ILE A 248 -3.58 -26.25 -9.21
N LEU A 249 -2.96 -26.96 -10.15
CA LEU A 249 -2.98 -28.43 -10.23
C LEU A 249 -2.28 -29.10 -9.05
N ARG A 250 -1.38 -28.38 -8.38
CA ARG A 250 -0.73 -28.85 -7.17
C ARG A 250 -1.72 -29.12 -6.04
N ASN A 251 -2.86 -28.45 -6.04
CA ASN A 251 -3.87 -28.54 -4.98
C ASN A 251 -3.30 -28.20 -3.59
N VAL A 252 -2.57 -27.08 -3.48
CA VAL A 252 -2.08 -26.53 -2.20
C VAL A 252 -2.18 -25.02 -2.29
N PHE A 253 -2.50 -24.35 -1.18
CA PHE A 253 -2.37 -22.88 -1.11
C PHE A 253 -0.89 -22.48 -1.29
N PRO A 254 -0.52 -21.76 -2.36
CA PRO A 254 0.88 -21.43 -2.62
C PRO A 254 1.49 -20.61 -1.48
N GLU A 255 2.71 -20.94 -1.05
CA GLU A 255 3.45 -20.11 -0.08
C GLU A 255 4.03 -18.90 -0.82
N THR A 256 3.28 -17.80 -0.84
CA THR A 256 3.66 -16.54 -1.48
C THR A 256 4.31 -15.59 -0.49
N TRP A 257 5.41 -14.96 -0.91
CA TRP A 257 6.18 -14.02 -0.12
C TRP A 257 6.20 -12.66 -0.81
N PHE A 258 6.06 -11.58 -0.03
CA PHE A 258 6.14 -10.22 -0.55
C PHE A 258 7.57 -9.90 -0.97
N ASP A 259 7.78 -9.71 -2.27
CA ASP A 259 9.07 -9.30 -2.80
C ASP A 259 9.40 -7.82 -2.47
N GLN A 260 10.67 -7.46 -2.67
CA GLN A 260 11.17 -6.10 -2.58
C GLN A 260 10.82 -5.24 -3.81
N GLY A 261 10.41 -5.85 -4.93
CA GLY A 261 9.81 -5.15 -6.06
C GLY A 261 10.81 -4.32 -6.89
N ILE A 262 12.05 -4.78 -7.02
CA ILE A 262 13.09 -4.07 -7.79
C ILE A 262 12.86 -4.31 -9.29
N GLU A 263 12.05 -3.45 -9.92
CA GLU A 263 11.77 -3.49 -11.36
C GLU A 263 12.99 -3.10 -12.21
N LEU A 264 13.26 -3.86 -13.28
CA LEU A 264 14.31 -3.59 -14.26
C LEU A 264 13.81 -2.82 -15.50
N GLY A 265 12.50 -2.58 -15.58
CA GLY A 265 11.85 -1.91 -16.72
C GLY A 265 11.93 -2.70 -18.02
N GLY A 266 11.66 -2.03 -19.15
CA GLY A 266 11.73 -2.61 -20.50
C GLY A 266 10.39 -2.87 -21.19
N GLY A 267 9.30 -2.29 -20.69
CA GLY A 267 7.96 -2.33 -21.30
C GLY A 267 6.96 -3.18 -20.51
N GLU A 268 5.77 -3.40 -21.07
CA GLU A 268 4.77 -4.28 -20.47
C GLU A 268 5.04 -5.75 -20.83
N PRO A 269 4.95 -6.69 -19.88
CA PRO A 269 5.00 -8.12 -20.17
C PRO A 269 3.87 -8.58 -21.08
N PHE A 270 4.09 -9.63 -21.88
CA PHE A 270 3.07 -10.19 -22.78
C PHE A 270 1.85 -10.82 -22.04
N THR A 271 1.96 -10.98 -20.72
CA THR A 271 0.89 -11.41 -19.81
C THR A 271 -0.08 -10.30 -19.47
N VAL A 272 0.29 -9.04 -19.69
CA VAL A 272 -0.50 -7.85 -19.38
C VAL A 272 -1.20 -7.33 -20.64
N GLY A 273 -2.29 -6.57 -20.45
CA GLY A 273 -3.14 -6.05 -21.52
C GLY A 273 -4.37 -6.92 -21.77
N GLU A 274 -5.31 -6.42 -22.58
CA GLU A 274 -6.62 -7.07 -22.80
C GLU A 274 -6.47 -8.52 -23.31
N GLU A 275 -5.62 -8.73 -24.31
CA GLU A 275 -5.36 -10.06 -24.87
C GLU A 275 -4.64 -10.99 -23.88
N GLY A 276 -3.62 -10.47 -23.17
CA GLY A 276 -2.88 -11.22 -22.16
C GLY A 276 -3.78 -11.66 -21.00
N ASN A 277 -4.60 -10.75 -20.48
CA ASN A 277 -5.55 -11.00 -19.41
C ASN A 277 -6.58 -12.07 -19.82
N GLU A 278 -7.16 -11.96 -21.01
CA GLU A 278 -8.14 -12.94 -21.49
C GLU A 278 -7.53 -14.33 -21.73
N ARG A 279 -6.31 -14.39 -22.26
CA ARG A 279 -5.55 -15.65 -22.41
C ARG A 279 -5.30 -16.29 -21.04
N ASN A 280 -4.76 -15.54 -20.07
CA ASN A 280 -4.45 -16.05 -18.74
C ASN A 280 -5.74 -16.53 -18.03
N ARG A 281 -6.84 -15.77 -18.14
CA ARG A 281 -8.15 -16.14 -17.61
C ARG A 281 -8.62 -17.50 -18.15
N ARG A 282 -8.46 -17.73 -19.46
CA ARG A 282 -8.80 -19.01 -20.10
C ARG A 282 -7.99 -20.17 -19.54
N HIS A 283 -6.67 -20.02 -19.43
CA HIS A 283 -5.80 -21.10 -18.93
C HIS A 283 -5.97 -21.36 -17.44
N ILE A 284 -6.19 -20.32 -16.63
CA ILE A 284 -6.52 -20.47 -15.20
C ILE A 284 -7.82 -21.24 -15.01
N HIS A 285 -8.88 -20.89 -15.76
CA HIS A 285 -10.14 -21.62 -15.73
C HIS A 285 -9.93 -23.08 -16.15
N ARG A 286 -9.16 -23.31 -17.22
CA ARG A 286 -8.86 -24.64 -17.73
C ARG A 286 -8.07 -25.51 -16.75
N ALA A 287 -7.09 -24.94 -16.05
CA ALA A 287 -6.34 -25.63 -15.00
C ALA A 287 -7.25 -26.06 -13.85
N ALA A 288 -8.19 -25.20 -13.46
CA ALA A 288 -9.16 -25.50 -12.42
C ALA A 288 -10.16 -26.59 -12.84
N GLU A 289 -10.62 -26.60 -14.10
CA GLU A 289 -11.42 -27.71 -14.64
C GLU A 289 -10.66 -29.04 -14.62
N LEU A 290 -9.37 -29.03 -14.99
CA LEU A 290 -8.55 -30.23 -14.93
C LEU A 290 -8.42 -30.74 -13.50
N LEU A 291 -8.26 -29.85 -12.52
CA LEU A 291 -8.25 -30.23 -11.10
C LEU A 291 -9.59 -30.84 -10.67
N ASP A 292 -10.72 -30.27 -11.08
CA ASP A 292 -12.05 -30.85 -10.83
C ASP A 292 -12.19 -32.24 -11.47
N SER A 293 -11.68 -32.44 -12.68
CA SER A 293 -11.70 -33.74 -13.37
C SER A 293 -10.81 -34.79 -12.69
N ILE A 294 -9.74 -34.36 -12.02
CA ILE A 294 -8.87 -35.24 -11.22
C ILE A 294 -9.55 -35.60 -9.90
N LEU A 295 -10.12 -34.64 -9.17
CA LEU A 295 -10.50 -34.82 -7.76
C LEU A 295 -12.02 -34.93 -7.48
N LEU A 296 -12.88 -34.29 -8.27
CA LEU A 296 -14.34 -34.33 -8.07
C LEU A 296 -15.08 -35.23 -9.06
N CYS A 297 -14.52 -35.42 -10.26
CA CYS A 297 -15.12 -36.23 -11.33
C CYS A 297 -16.54 -35.79 -11.75
N GLU A 298 -16.85 -34.49 -11.68
CA GLU A 298 -18.17 -33.97 -12.02
C GLU A 298 -18.49 -34.00 -13.53
N ASN A 299 -17.48 -34.01 -14.40
CA ASN A 299 -17.64 -34.06 -15.85
C ASN A 299 -16.62 -35.03 -16.50
N LEU A 300 -17.09 -35.90 -17.40
CA LEU A 300 -16.29 -36.90 -18.12
C LEU A 300 -15.23 -36.24 -19.03
N PRO A 301 -14.04 -36.84 -19.20
CA PRO A 301 -13.57 -38.09 -18.58
C PRO A 301 -12.98 -37.84 -17.18
N CYS A 302 -13.56 -38.50 -16.18
CA CYS A 302 -13.00 -38.63 -14.83
C CYS A 302 -11.67 -39.40 -14.93
N ILE A 303 -10.60 -38.88 -14.32
CA ILE A 303 -9.26 -39.50 -14.40
C ILE A 303 -8.76 -39.93 -13.01
N PRO A 304 -9.50 -40.80 -12.30
CA PRO A 304 -9.18 -41.16 -10.92
C PRO A 304 -7.89 -41.99 -10.84
N GLU A 305 -7.52 -42.65 -11.94
CA GLU A 305 -6.25 -43.38 -12.10
C GLU A 305 -5.01 -42.51 -11.86
N LEU A 306 -5.13 -41.18 -12.02
CA LEU A 306 -4.04 -40.22 -11.78
C LEU A 306 -3.92 -39.77 -10.32
N GLN A 307 -4.95 -39.96 -9.49
CA GLN A 307 -4.91 -39.55 -8.07
C GLN A 307 -3.81 -40.28 -7.31
N ASP A 308 -3.65 -41.59 -7.56
CA ASP A 308 -2.64 -42.43 -6.90
C ASP A 308 -1.35 -42.58 -7.72
N ALA A 309 -1.37 -42.26 -9.02
CA ALA A 309 -0.26 -42.51 -9.94
C ALA A 309 0.74 -41.37 -10.04
N ILE A 310 0.36 -40.13 -9.70
CA ILE A 310 1.22 -38.94 -9.88
C ILE A 310 1.34 -38.16 -8.59
N SER A 311 2.56 -38.10 -8.04
CA SER A 311 2.89 -37.48 -6.76
C SER A 311 2.82 -35.95 -6.73
N PHE A 312 2.28 -35.29 -7.75
CA PHE A 312 2.25 -33.83 -7.85
C PHE A 312 1.01 -33.21 -7.20
N VAL A 313 -0.17 -33.82 -7.38
CA VAL A 313 -1.43 -33.34 -6.83
C VAL A 313 -1.50 -33.72 -5.35
N ASN A 314 -1.58 -32.74 -4.45
CA ASN A 314 -1.71 -33.02 -3.03
C ASN A 314 -3.15 -33.44 -2.69
N LEU A 315 -3.30 -34.54 -1.95
CA LEU A 315 -4.59 -35.08 -1.51
C LEU A 315 -4.90 -34.76 -0.04
N GLU A 316 -3.90 -34.29 0.72
CA GLU A 316 -4.06 -33.96 2.13
C GLU A 316 -4.74 -32.60 2.28
N SER A 317 -5.87 -32.55 3.01
CA SER A 317 -6.55 -31.28 3.24
C SER A 317 -5.66 -30.27 3.94
N SER A 318 -5.65 -29.03 3.42
CA SER A 318 -4.94 -27.92 4.05
C SER A 318 -5.81 -26.67 4.10
N SER A 319 -5.50 -25.79 5.04
CA SER A 319 -6.14 -24.48 5.17
C SER A 319 -5.17 -23.36 4.76
N PRO A 320 -5.68 -22.20 4.30
CA PRO A 320 -4.82 -21.06 4.01
C PRO A 320 -3.99 -20.68 5.24
N SER A 321 -2.69 -20.46 5.04
CA SER A 321 -1.84 -19.95 6.12
C SER A 321 -2.27 -18.53 6.49
N PRO A 322 -2.48 -18.22 7.79
CA PRO A 322 -2.76 -16.85 8.22
C PRO A 322 -1.49 -15.99 8.27
N VAL A 323 -0.32 -16.57 7.96
CA VAL A 323 0.99 -15.94 8.13
C VAL A 323 1.46 -15.36 6.80
N SER A 324 1.65 -14.05 6.78
CA SER A 324 2.28 -13.31 5.69
C SER A 324 3.78 -13.23 5.89
N ARG A 325 4.55 -13.25 4.79
CA ARG A 325 6.01 -13.39 4.83
C ARG A 325 6.70 -12.42 3.88
N ALA A 326 7.80 -11.83 4.32
CA ALA A 326 8.65 -11.00 3.48
C ALA A 326 10.14 -11.24 3.82
N PRO A 327 10.99 -11.55 2.83
CA PRO A 327 12.42 -11.65 3.06
C PRO A 327 13.03 -10.25 3.24
N CYS A 328 14.10 -10.16 4.03
CA CYS A 328 14.75 -8.89 4.29
C CYS A 328 15.68 -8.44 3.16
N ALA A 329 15.74 -7.14 2.91
CA ALA A 329 16.82 -6.51 2.17
C ALA A 329 18.06 -6.36 3.06
N GLY A 330 19.25 -6.58 2.50
CA GLY A 330 20.53 -6.36 3.17
C GLY A 330 20.99 -7.46 4.14
N THR A 331 20.19 -8.49 4.41
CA THR A 331 20.62 -9.66 5.22
C THR A 331 19.73 -10.88 4.96
N SER A 332 20.22 -12.08 5.28
CA SER A 332 19.41 -13.30 5.26
C SER A 332 18.47 -13.38 6.46
N CYS A 333 17.31 -12.72 6.34
CA CYS A 333 16.20 -12.90 7.25
C CYS A 333 14.83 -12.98 6.58
N LEU A 334 13.86 -13.51 7.33
CA LEU A 334 12.46 -13.62 6.98
C LEU A 334 11.64 -12.93 8.07
N PHE A 335 10.90 -11.90 7.68
CA PHE A 335 9.85 -11.30 8.48
C PHE A 335 8.57 -12.10 8.29
N GLU A 336 7.91 -12.47 9.38
CA GLU A 336 6.57 -13.06 9.33
C GLU A 336 5.61 -12.29 10.23
N THR A 337 4.35 -12.27 9.82
CA THR A 337 3.27 -11.67 10.61
C THR A 337 1.99 -12.46 10.45
N SER A 338 1.26 -12.69 11.55
CA SER A 338 -0.11 -13.21 11.49
C SER A 338 -1.16 -12.10 11.57
N VAL A 339 -0.73 -10.83 11.60
CA VAL A 339 -1.64 -9.69 11.52
C VAL A 339 -2.32 -9.74 10.17
N ARG A 340 -3.65 -9.81 10.17
CA ARG A 340 -4.44 -9.96 8.95
C ARG A 340 -4.19 -8.79 7.99
N LEU A 341 -3.90 -9.06 6.73
CA LEU A 341 -3.70 -7.99 5.74
C LEU A 341 -5.01 -7.52 5.09
N ILE A 342 -6.04 -8.37 5.13
CA ILE A 342 -7.38 -8.09 4.63
C ILE A 342 -8.32 -8.10 5.84
N TYR A 343 -9.10 -7.03 5.99
CA TYR A 343 -9.95 -6.82 7.17
C TYR A 343 -11.22 -7.65 7.08
N LYS A 344 -11.72 -7.86 5.85
CA LYS A 344 -12.93 -8.63 5.56
C LYS A 344 -12.61 -10.11 5.42
N GLU A 345 -13.55 -10.94 5.87
CA GLU A 345 -13.46 -12.39 5.69
C GLU A 345 -13.73 -12.75 4.24
N LEU A 346 -12.73 -13.34 3.58
CA LEU A 346 -12.84 -13.74 2.18
C LEU A 346 -13.72 -14.99 2.04
N HIS A 347 -14.48 -15.04 0.96
CA HIS A 347 -15.14 -16.27 0.57
C HIS A 347 -14.09 -17.22 0.00
N ILE A 348 -14.01 -18.43 0.54
CA ILE A 348 -13.13 -19.49 0.03
C ILE A 348 -13.89 -20.77 -0.30
N GLU A 349 -15.04 -21.01 0.32
CA GLU A 349 -15.87 -22.19 0.06
C GLU A 349 -16.52 -22.11 -1.33
N SER A 350 -16.39 -23.20 -2.10
CA SER A 350 -16.98 -23.35 -3.43
C SER A 350 -17.48 -24.79 -3.63
N SER A 351 -18.31 -25.00 -4.66
CA SER A 351 -18.69 -26.35 -5.11
C SER A 351 -17.68 -26.98 -6.07
N ALA A 352 -16.79 -26.20 -6.68
CA ALA A 352 -15.81 -26.67 -7.67
C ALA A 352 -14.63 -25.71 -7.78
N ALA A 353 -13.45 -26.22 -8.19
CA ALA A 353 -12.26 -25.41 -8.48
C ALA A 353 -12.51 -24.45 -9.65
N ARG A 354 -13.27 -24.84 -10.69
CA ARG A 354 -13.54 -23.98 -11.87
C ARG A 354 -14.10 -22.59 -11.54
N HIS A 355 -14.69 -22.39 -10.34
CA HIS A 355 -15.17 -21.10 -9.85
C HIS A 355 -14.06 -20.19 -9.27
N LEU A 356 -12.78 -20.53 -9.42
CA LEU A 356 -11.64 -19.78 -8.89
C LEU A 356 -11.64 -18.30 -9.33
N LEU A 357 -11.99 -18.02 -10.59
CA LEU A 357 -12.12 -16.65 -11.11
C LEU A 357 -13.40 -15.93 -10.62
N ASP A 358 -14.48 -16.67 -10.39
CA ASP A 358 -15.70 -16.12 -9.79
C ASP A 358 -15.41 -15.68 -8.35
N MET A 359 -14.62 -16.48 -7.63
CA MET A 359 -14.19 -16.18 -6.27
C MET A 359 -13.33 -14.92 -6.22
N GLN A 360 -12.38 -14.80 -7.16
CA GLN A 360 -11.57 -13.59 -7.34
C GLN A 360 -12.44 -12.36 -7.54
N THR A 361 -13.43 -12.43 -8.44
CA THR A 361 -14.32 -11.29 -8.73
C THR A 361 -15.15 -10.93 -7.51
N LYS A 362 -15.74 -11.93 -6.84
CA LYS A 362 -16.57 -11.75 -5.65
C LYS A 362 -15.79 -11.12 -4.50
N ASN A 363 -14.61 -11.66 -4.18
CA ASN A 363 -13.75 -11.18 -3.10
C ASN A 363 -13.17 -9.80 -3.43
N SER A 364 -12.81 -9.55 -4.68
CA SER A 364 -12.35 -8.24 -5.19
C SER A 364 -13.40 -7.15 -4.98
N LEU A 365 -14.68 -7.44 -5.25
CA LEU A 365 -15.81 -6.54 -4.98
C LEU A 365 -16.06 -6.35 -3.48
N LEU A 366 -15.93 -7.42 -2.69
CA LEU A 366 -16.13 -7.39 -1.24
C LEU A 366 -15.14 -6.43 -0.55
N ILE A 367 -13.85 -6.52 -0.89
CA ILE A 367 -12.81 -5.67 -0.28
C ILE A 367 -12.85 -4.23 -0.81
N GLY A 368 -13.18 -4.06 -2.10
CA GLY A 368 -13.27 -2.74 -2.74
C GLY A 368 -11.90 -2.06 -2.96
N GLU A 369 -11.89 -0.96 -3.73
CA GLU A 369 -10.64 -0.33 -4.20
C GLU A 369 -9.80 0.32 -3.08
N SER A 370 -10.43 0.83 -2.01
CA SER A 370 -9.68 1.44 -0.90
C SER A 370 -8.81 0.41 -0.19
N GLU A 371 -9.39 -0.74 0.16
CA GLU A 371 -8.69 -1.80 0.89
C GLU A 371 -7.59 -2.44 0.03
N LYS A 372 -7.83 -2.63 -1.28
CA LYS A 372 -6.79 -3.09 -2.23
C LYS A 372 -5.60 -2.12 -2.29
N LYS A 373 -5.89 -0.82 -2.29
CA LYS A 373 -4.89 0.23 -2.36
C LYS A 373 -4.08 0.32 -1.06
N ASP A 374 -4.72 0.12 0.09
CA ASP A 374 -4.03 0.08 1.37
C ASP A 374 -3.14 -1.17 1.49
N TYR A 375 -3.66 -2.35 1.09
CA TYR A 375 -2.91 -3.61 1.04
C TYR A 375 -1.61 -3.49 0.22
N THR A 376 -1.70 -2.83 -0.94
CA THR A 376 -0.57 -2.72 -1.87
C THR A 376 0.42 -1.60 -1.52
N ARG A 377 -0.01 -0.57 -0.79
CA ARG A 377 0.85 0.56 -0.39
C ARG A 377 1.67 0.31 0.86
N HIS A 378 1.21 -0.57 1.74
CA HIS A 378 1.86 -0.83 3.01
C HIS A 378 2.05 -2.33 3.26
N PRO A 379 2.64 -3.09 2.32
CA PRO A 379 2.83 -4.53 2.45
C PRO A 379 3.82 -4.89 3.57
N PRO A 380 3.83 -6.15 4.04
CA PRO A 380 4.83 -6.66 4.98
C PRO A 380 6.29 -6.44 4.55
N SER A 381 6.59 -6.41 3.24
CA SER A 381 7.96 -6.17 2.75
C SER A 381 8.52 -4.81 3.17
N HIS A 382 7.66 -3.79 3.34
CA HIS A 382 8.07 -2.48 3.84
C HIS A 382 8.55 -2.49 5.31
N ALA A 383 8.36 -3.58 6.06
CA ALA A 383 8.98 -3.72 7.38
C ALA A 383 10.48 -4.01 7.30
N VAL A 384 10.95 -4.53 6.15
CA VAL A 384 12.28 -5.11 5.98
C VAL A 384 12.93 -4.82 4.63
N ASP A 385 12.49 -3.76 3.93
CA ASP A 385 13.01 -3.35 2.62
C ASP A 385 14.28 -2.48 2.68
N GLY A 386 14.69 -2.08 3.88
CA GLY A 386 15.85 -1.22 4.11
C GLY A 386 15.58 0.26 3.83
N ASP A 387 14.37 0.66 3.43
CA ASP A 387 14.00 2.06 3.22
C ASP A 387 13.43 2.67 4.53
N PRO A 388 14.03 3.73 5.08
CA PRO A 388 13.47 4.43 6.23
C PRO A 388 12.17 5.18 5.95
N ARG A 389 11.77 5.28 4.68
CA ARG A 389 10.58 6.00 4.23
C ARG A 389 9.40 5.07 3.92
N THR A 390 9.50 3.81 4.31
CA THR A 390 8.43 2.83 4.13
C THR A 390 8.15 2.17 5.47
N ALA A 391 6.94 1.61 5.58
CA ALA A 391 6.54 0.82 6.73
C ALA A 391 5.42 -0.15 6.32
N PHE A 392 5.44 -1.34 6.93
CA PHE A 392 4.26 -2.19 7.01
C PHE A 392 3.23 -1.50 7.90
N CYS A 393 2.05 -1.22 7.35
CA CYS A 393 0.96 -0.56 8.07
C CYS A 393 -0.29 -1.44 7.99
N HIS A 394 -1.03 -1.46 9.08
CA HIS A 394 -2.33 -2.12 9.15
C HIS A 394 -3.33 -1.14 9.76
N ALA A 395 -4.50 -0.96 9.11
CA ALA A 395 -5.42 0.10 9.48
C ALA A 395 -6.19 -0.15 10.80
N ASN A 396 -6.26 -1.41 11.24
CA ASN A 396 -6.96 -1.80 12.47
C ASN A 396 -5.96 -2.17 13.59
N ASP A 397 -6.43 -2.17 14.84
CA ASP A 397 -5.63 -2.69 15.95
C ASP A 397 -5.43 -4.22 15.82
N THR A 398 -4.29 -4.71 16.31
CA THR A 398 -3.98 -6.15 16.31
C THR A 398 -4.81 -6.90 17.35
N ARG A 399 -5.11 -8.17 17.08
CA ARG A 399 -5.89 -9.03 17.98
C ARG A 399 -4.99 -9.82 18.93
N GLU A 400 -5.56 -10.29 20.04
CA GLU A 400 -4.88 -11.22 20.93
C GLU A 400 -4.42 -12.48 20.17
N GLY A 401 -3.18 -12.90 20.41
CA GLY A 401 -2.56 -14.07 19.81
C GLY A 401 -1.94 -13.82 18.43
N GLU A 402 -2.17 -12.65 17.81
CA GLU A 402 -1.43 -12.27 16.61
C GLU A 402 0.05 -12.06 16.94
N PHE A 403 0.93 -12.23 15.96
CA PHE A 403 2.38 -12.08 16.17
C PHE A 403 3.08 -11.41 15.00
N ILE A 404 4.24 -10.84 15.31
CA ILE A 404 5.30 -10.51 14.36
C ILE A 404 6.57 -11.28 14.74
N SER A 405 7.30 -11.79 13.74
CA SER A 405 8.55 -12.52 13.95
C SER A 405 9.61 -12.08 12.94
N LEU A 406 10.86 -12.26 13.33
CA LEU A 406 12.01 -12.10 12.47
C LEU A 406 12.93 -13.30 12.65
N MET A 407 13.14 -14.05 11.60
CA MET A 407 14.00 -15.23 11.58
C MET A 407 15.24 -14.95 10.75
N SER A 408 16.42 -15.22 11.29
CA SER A 408 17.69 -15.09 10.56
C SER A 408 18.26 -16.46 10.21
N PHE A 409 18.77 -16.57 8.98
CA PHE A 409 19.35 -17.78 8.43
C PHE A 409 20.85 -17.58 8.20
N GLY A 410 21.69 -18.54 8.58
CA GLY A 410 23.12 -18.54 8.24
C GLY A 410 24.08 -18.19 9.39
N ALA A 411 25.34 -17.86 9.03
CA ALA A 411 26.44 -17.73 9.98
C ALA A 411 26.51 -16.35 10.64
N ARG A 412 26.47 -16.35 11.97
CA ARG A 412 26.74 -15.24 12.91
C ARG A 412 26.54 -13.83 12.35
N PRO A 413 25.35 -13.25 12.51
CA PRO A 413 25.31 -11.81 12.60
C PRO A 413 26.21 -11.33 13.75
N LEU A 414 26.96 -10.25 13.55
CA LEU A 414 27.67 -9.52 14.61
C LEU A 414 26.70 -8.76 15.55
N TRP A 415 25.43 -9.16 15.60
CA TRP A 415 24.39 -8.45 16.34
C TRP A 415 24.36 -8.97 17.77
N ASN A 416 24.74 -8.13 18.71
CA ASN A 416 24.58 -8.40 20.13
C ASN A 416 23.18 -8.00 20.63
N ARG A 417 22.42 -7.25 19.82
CA ARG A 417 21.10 -6.73 20.14
C ARG A 417 20.25 -6.57 18.88
N ILE A 418 18.98 -6.96 18.95
CA ILE A 418 17.95 -6.66 17.93
C ILE A 418 16.93 -5.73 18.58
N GLU A 419 16.47 -4.72 17.84
CA GLU A 419 15.46 -3.78 18.32
C GLU A 419 14.27 -3.72 17.35
N PHE A 420 13.06 -3.84 17.90
CA PHE A 420 11.82 -3.56 17.18
C PHE A 420 11.31 -2.19 17.60
N ALA A 421 10.96 -1.35 16.62
CA ALA A 421 10.28 -0.08 16.85
C ALA A 421 8.89 -0.18 16.22
N LEU A 422 7.86 -0.01 17.05
CA LEU A 422 6.46 -0.08 16.65
C LEU A 422 5.81 1.28 16.85
N LEU A 423 5.16 1.77 15.81
CA LEU A 423 4.21 2.86 15.91
C LEU A 423 2.83 2.30 16.15
N VAL A 424 2.24 2.61 17.31
CA VAL A 424 0.92 2.10 17.66
C VAL A 424 0.01 3.20 18.16
N SER A 425 -1.30 2.98 18.09
CA SER A 425 -2.28 3.88 18.69
C SER A 425 -2.09 3.95 20.22
N PRO A 426 -2.53 5.02 20.89
CA PRO A 426 -2.52 5.07 22.35
C PRO A 426 -3.27 3.90 23.02
N ALA A 427 -4.29 3.34 22.37
CA ALA A 427 -5.01 2.16 22.84
C ALA A 427 -4.16 0.89 22.81
N MET A 428 -3.25 0.78 21.83
CA MET A 428 -2.37 -0.38 21.63
C MET A 428 -1.15 -0.39 22.55
N GLU A 429 -0.81 0.71 23.23
CA GLU A 429 0.31 0.75 24.19
C GLU A 429 0.20 -0.35 25.24
N ALA A 430 -1.00 -0.53 25.81
CA ALA A 430 -1.22 -1.52 26.85
C ALA A 430 -0.96 -2.95 26.33
N ILE A 431 -1.41 -3.25 25.10
CA ILE A 431 -1.24 -4.56 24.43
C ILE A 431 0.23 -4.81 24.14
N VAL A 432 0.96 -3.83 23.60
CA VAL A 432 2.40 -3.93 23.31
C VAL A 432 3.23 -4.13 24.57
N ARG A 433 2.90 -3.43 25.67
CA ARG A 433 3.57 -3.62 26.97
C ARG A 433 3.27 -4.97 27.61
N SER A 434 2.10 -5.55 27.32
CA SER A 434 1.66 -6.85 27.82
C SER A 434 2.05 -8.03 26.94
N SER A 435 2.56 -7.79 25.73
CA SER A 435 3.05 -8.81 24.81
C SER A 435 4.08 -9.75 25.44
N THR A 436 4.12 -10.99 24.92
CA THR A 436 5.18 -11.93 25.21
C THR A 436 6.24 -11.86 24.12
N PHE A 437 7.49 -12.04 24.54
CA PHE A 437 8.66 -12.00 23.69
C PHE A 437 9.31 -13.36 23.74
N GLU A 438 9.63 -13.91 22.58
CA GLU A 438 10.21 -15.24 22.47
C GLU A 438 11.49 -15.17 21.63
N SER A 439 12.50 -15.91 22.04
CA SER A 439 13.71 -16.14 21.25
C SER A 439 13.77 -17.60 20.80
N LEU A 440 14.13 -17.80 19.54
CA LEU A 440 14.38 -19.10 18.95
C LEU A 440 15.86 -19.41 19.05
N ASP A 441 16.19 -20.43 19.84
CA ASP A 441 17.52 -21.05 19.85
C ASP A 441 17.33 -22.55 19.58
N SER A 442 18.13 -23.08 18.64
CA SER A 442 18.17 -24.52 18.35
C SER A 442 16.80 -25.13 17.99
N GLY A 443 15.93 -24.34 17.34
CA GLY A 443 14.61 -24.79 16.86
C GLY A 443 13.47 -24.70 17.86
N VAL A 444 13.70 -24.20 19.09
CA VAL A 444 12.66 -24.04 20.10
C VAL A 444 12.51 -22.56 20.51
N PHE A 445 11.29 -22.03 20.41
CA PHE A 445 10.96 -20.72 20.95
C PHE A 445 10.85 -20.78 22.48
N SER A 446 11.49 -19.84 23.16
CA SER A 446 11.46 -19.71 24.62
C SER A 446 11.17 -18.26 25.00
N ILE A 447 10.32 -18.07 26.01
CA ILE A 447 9.95 -16.74 26.50
C ILE A 447 11.19 -16.06 27.10
N ILE A 448 11.39 -14.80 26.74
CA ILE A 448 12.46 -13.94 27.27
C ILE A 448 11.85 -12.82 28.12
N ASP A 449 12.54 -12.47 29.20
CA ASP A 449 12.15 -11.34 30.05
C ASP A 449 12.56 -10.04 29.36
N SER A 450 11.63 -9.51 28.56
CA SER A 450 11.75 -8.22 27.88
C SER A 450 10.44 -7.45 28.04
N GLN A 451 10.52 -6.13 27.98
CA GLN A 451 9.36 -5.26 28.04
C GLN A 451 9.47 -4.17 26.99
N ALA A 452 8.33 -3.80 26.42
CA ALA A 452 8.26 -2.67 25.53
C ALA A 452 8.33 -1.35 26.31
N GLU A 453 9.23 -0.47 25.89
CA GLU A 453 9.31 0.91 26.35
C GLU A 453 8.61 1.80 25.34
N CYS A 454 7.47 2.36 25.71
CA CYS A 454 6.73 3.27 24.85
C CYS A 454 6.89 4.73 25.25
N ASN A 455 7.11 5.59 24.25
CA ASN A 455 7.17 7.04 24.37
C ASN A 455 6.05 7.67 23.53
N ASP A 456 5.59 8.84 23.97
CA ASP A 456 4.66 9.64 23.17
C ASP A 456 5.39 10.17 21.94
N VAL A 457 4.86 9.87 20.75
CA VAL A 457 5.39 10.38 19.48
C VAL A 457 4.27 10.99 18.67
N MET A 458 4.60 12.02 17.91
CA MET A 458 3.69 12.65 16.96
C MET A 458 4.17 12.36 15.55
N VAL A 459 3.43 11.55 14.80
CA VAL A 459 3.67 11.34 13.36
C VAL A 459 2.64 12.16 12.61
N GLY A 460 3.07 13.30 12.06
CA GLY A 460 2.15 14.31 11.55
C GLY A 460 1.31 14.91 12.70
N MET A 461 0.01 14.60 12.72
CA MET A 461 -0.93 14.99 13.78
C MET A 461 -1.36 13.87 14.70
N THR A 462 -1.12 12.64 14.30
CA THR A 462 -1.70 11.50 14.99
C THR A 462 -0.87 11.28 16.25
N PRO A 463 -1.46 11.41 17.46
CA PRO A 463 -0.78 11.01 18.67
C PRO A 463 -0.62 9.49 18.61
N LEU A 464 0.62 9.05 18.50
CA LEU A 464 0.98 7.65 18.49
C LEU A 464 1.89 7.37 19.68
N LYS A 465 2.07 6.09 19.92
CA LYS A 465 3.02 5.55 20.89
C LYS A 465 4.10 4.86 20.09
N GLU A 466 5.31 5.34 20.29
CA GLU A 466 6.49 4.70 19.77
C GLU A 466 6.99 3.71 20.82
N CYS A 467 6.82 2.43 20.55
CA CYS A 467 7.20 1.37 21.44
C CYS A 467 8.46 0.66 20.95
N HIS A 468 9.45 0.53 21.83
CA HIS A 468 10.70 -0.17 21.56
C HIS A 468 10.81 -1.45 22.35
N VAL A 469 11.28 -2.49 21.68
CA VAL A 469 11.63 -3.75 22.30
C VAL A 469 13.04 -4.10 21.89
N GLY A 470 13.96 -4.06 22.85
CA GLY A 470 15.35 -4.44 22.63
C GLY A 470 15.65 -5.81 23.20
N ILE A 471 16.30 -6.66 22.42
CA ILE A 471 16.55 -8.06 22.78
C ILE A 471 18.01 -8.35 22.60
N THR A 472 18.63 -8.81 23.68
CA THR A 472 20.03 -9.23 23.64
C THR A 472 20.09 -10.59 22.98
N VAL A 473 20.88 -10.72 21.92
CA VAL A 473 21.05 -11.98 21.21
C VAL A 473 22.16 -12.76 21.93
N PRO A 474 21.87 -13.89 22.60
CA PRO A 474 22.92 -14.76 23.13
C PRO A 474 23.75 -15.30 21.97
N ALA A 475 25.05 -15.52 22.16
CA ALA A 475 25.96 -15.96 21.10
C ALA A 475 25.44 -17.24 20.40
N PRO A 476 24.92 -17.15 19.16
CA PRO A 476 24.12 -18.25 18.61
C PRO A 476 25.00 -19.35 18.02
N ARG A 477 24.51 -20.59 18.09
CA ARG A 477 25.06 -21.78 17.40
C ARG A 477 24.12 -22.25 16.27
N GLY A 478 23.65 -21.36 15.40
CA GLY A 478 22.79 -21.74 14.25
C GLY A 478 21.79 -20.66 13.86
N SER A 479 20.68 -21.08 13.22
CA SER A 479 19.52 -20.22 12.94
C SER A 479 18.98 -19.63 14.25
N TYR A 480 18.67 -18.35 14.22
CA TYR A 480 18.16 -17.61 15.37
C TYR A 480 16.94 -16.82 14.95
N GLY A 481 15.99 -16.67 15.85
CA GLY A 481 14.76 -15.95 15.58
C GLY A 481 14.24 -15.23 16.79
N PHE A 482 13.40 -14.25 16.53
CA PHE A 482 12.64 -13.54 17.54
C PHE A 482 11.17 -13.51 17.15
N LYS A 483 10.29 -13.58 18.14
CA LYS A 483 8.85 -13.44 17.97
C LYS A 483 8.25 -12.59 19.08
N MET A 484 7.41 -11.64 18.71
CA MET A 484 6.56 -10.87 19.60
C MET A 484 5.12 -11.33 19.40
N VAL A 485 4.45 -11.75 20.46
CA VAL A 485 3.03 -12.14 20.44
C VAL A 485 2.20 -11.08 21.17
N PHE A 486 1.18 -10.56 20.51
CA PHE A 486 0.25 -9.58 21.07
C PHE A 486 -0.70 -10.25 22.07
N MET A 487 -0.81 -9.69 23.27
CA MET A 487 -1.60 -10.27 24.36
C MET A 487 -2.64 -9.27 24.87
N GLU A 488 -3.84 -9.73 25.24
CA GLU A 488 -4.78 -8.91 25.99
C GLU A 488 -4.29 -8.67 27.43
N VAL A 489 -4.60 -7.50 27.98
CA VAL A 489 -4.07 -7.00 29.26
C VAL A 489 -4.38 -7.95 30.44
N LEU A 490 -5.54 -8.61 30.41
CA LEU A 490 -5.97 -9.55 31.46
C LEU A 490 -5.25 -10.90 31.36
N THR A 491 -4.97 -11.38 30.16
CA THR A 491 -4.36 -12.69 29.87
C THR A 491 -2.85 -12.68 30.10
N ALA A 492 -2.17 -11.57 29.79
CA ALA A 492 -0.75 -11.38 30.08
C ALA A 492 -0.43 -11.44 31.60
N TRP A 493 -1.37 -11.00 32.45
CA TRP A 493 -1.24 -11.09 33.91
C TRP A 493 -1.35 -12.55 34.40
N VAL A 494 -2.18 -13.37 33.73
CA VAL A 494 -2.35 -14.79 34.04
C VAL A 494 -1.18 -15.64 33.52
N SER A 495 -0.61 -15.33 32.34
CA SER A 495 0.57 -16.05 31.83
C SER A 495 1.80 -15.80 32.70
N ARG A 496 2.10 -14.53 33.01
CA ARG A 496 3.22 -14.15 33.89
C ARG A 496 3.07 -14.70 35.32
N SER A 497 1.85 -14.79 35.85
CA SER A 497 1.61 -15.33 37.20
C SER A 497 1.66 -16.86 37.31
N LYS A 498 1.44 -17.59 36.20
CA LYS A 498 1.60 -19.06 36.17
C LYS A 498 3.08 -19.47 36.17
N GLU A 499 3.96 -18.69 35.53
CA GLU A 499 5.41 -18.94 35.53
C GLU A 499 6.11 -18.41 36.79
N SER A 500 5.64 -17.29 37.36
CA SER A 500 6.20 -16.73 38.60
C SER A 500 5.79 -17.47 39.89
N ARG A 501 4.99 -18.54 39.79
CA ARG A 501 4.58 -19.39 40.94
C ARG A 501 5.61 -20.47 41.31
N GLY A 502 6.88 -20.21 41.02
CA GLY A 502 8.01 -20.77 41.76
C GLY A 502 8.45 -19.87 42.92
N LYS A 503 7.87 -20.08 44.12
CA LYS A 503 8.31 -19.54 45.44
C LYS A 503 8.15 -18.03 45.68
N ARG A 504 7.03 -17.63 46.29
CA ARG A 504 7.00 -16.93 47.61
C ARG A 504 5.56 -16.62 48.05
N ASN A 505 5.24 -17.02 49.28
CA ASN A 505 4.05 -16.64 50.03
C ASN A 505 4.17 -15.17 50.48
N ILE A 506 3.29 -14.29 50.01
CA ILE A 506 3.01 -13.03 50.71
C ILE A 506 1.50 -12.82 50.73
N THR A 507 0.94 -12.96 51.93
CA THR A 507 -0.38 -12.53 52.34
C THR A 507 -0.44 -11.01 52.41
N GLY A 508 -1.30 -10.37 51.62
CA GLY A 508 -1.50 -8.92 51.67
C GLY A 508 -2.88 -8.53 51.14
N LYS A 509 -3.77 -8.15 52.06
CA LYS A 509 -5.10 -7.62 51.79
C LYS A 509 -5.03 -6.37 50.90
N TYR A 510 -5.58 -6.44 49.70
CA TYR A 510 -6.13 -5.25 49.03
C TYR A 510 -7.58 -5.51 48.64
N LYS A 511 -8.42 -4.56 49.05
CA LYS A 511 -9.87 -4.57 48.94
C LYS A 511 -10.29 -4.63 47.47
N GLN A 512 -11.22 -5.53 47.21
CA GLN A 512 -12.06 -5.59 46.03
C GLN A 512 -12.85 -4.28 45.94
N GLN A 513 -12.37 -3.33 45.15
CA GLN A 513 -13.21 -2.23 44.64
C GLN A 513 -13.72 -2.69 43.29
N VAL A 514 -14.96 -3.18 43.29
CA VAL A 514 -15.77 -3.34 42.09
C VAL A 514 -16.03 -1.92 41.58
N LEU A 515 -15.31 -1.50 40.54
CA LEU A 515 -15.72 -0.40 39.69
C LEU A 515 -16.55 -0.99 38.53
N PRO A 516 -17.61 -0.30 38.11
CA PRO A 516 -18.66 -0.89 37.29
C PRO A 516 -18.15 -1.22 35.89
N VAL A 517 -18.74 -2.26 35.29
CA VAL A 517 -18.63 -2.56 33.86
C VAL A 517 -19.04 -1.30 33.09
N LEU A 518 -18.05 -0.51 32.68
CA LEU A 518 -18.22 0.56 31.71
C LEU A 518 -18.17 -0.10 30.34
N SER A 519 -19.37 -0.31 29.81
CA SER A 519 -19.64 -0.63 28.41
C SER A 519 -18.73 0.16 27.45
N LEU A 520 -18.15 -0.56 26.49
CA LEU A 520 -17.42 -0.08 25.31
C LEU A 520 -18.30 0.85 24.45
N LYS A 521 -18.48 2.10 24.89
CA LYS A 521 -19.10 3.17 24.09
C LYS A 521 -18.27 4.44 23.97
N ASN A 522 -17.10 4.52 24.59
CA ASN A 522 -16.29 5.76 24.59
C ASN A 522 -14.87 5.51 24.05
N LEU A 523 -14.76 5.27 22.74
CA LEU A 523 -13.56 5.64 21.99
C LEU A 523 -13.83 6.08 20.53
N TYR A 524 -15.09 6.35 20.20
CA TYR A 524 -15.52 7.32 19.19
C TYR A 524 -16.64 8.16 19.79
N SER A 525 -16.27 9.19 20.54
CA SER A 525 -17.09 10.40 20.66
C SER A 525 -16.30 11.46 19.88
N THR A 526 -16.66 11.71 18.62
CA THR A 526 -17.82 12.54 18.31
C THR A 526 -18.97 11.74 17.71
N LEU A 527 -19.90 11.31 18.57
CA LEU A 527 -21.29 11.54 18.22
C LEU A 527 -21.40 13.06 18.06
N ASP A 528 -21.71 13.53 16.85
CA ASP A 528 -21.76 14.92 16.37
C ASP A 528 -20.57 15.40 15.48
N SER A 529 -19.97 14.55 14.63
CA SER A 529 -19.25 15.09 13.47
C SER A 529 -20.27 15.55 12.41
N TRP A 530 -20.22 16.82 12.03
CA TRP A 530 -21.06 17.36 10.97
C TRP A 530 -20.26 17.39 9.66
N ASP A 531 -20.79 16.78 8.59
CA ASP A 531 -20.24 16.88 7.23
C ASP A 531 -20.69 18.21 6.60
N VAL A 532 -19.76 18.90 5.91
CA VAL A 532 -19.98 20.27 5.44
C VAL A 532 -20.23 20.29 3.94
N GLU A 533 -21.42 20.68 3.50
CA GLU A 533 -21.72 20.94 2.10
C GLU A 533 -21.40 22.41 1.76
N ASN A 534 -20.41 22.62 0.88
CA ASN A 534 -20.14 23.91 0.29
C ASN A 534 -20.84 24.00 -1.07
N MET A 535 -21.78 24.93 -1.20
CA MET A 535 -22.49 25.23 -2.44
C MET A 535 -22.07 26.58 -3.02
N TYR A 536 -21.76 26.56 -4.32
CA TYR A 536 -21.39 27.72 -5.12
C TYR A 536 -22.47 27.92 -6.19
N MET A 537 -23.08 29.10 -6.23
CA MET A 537 -24.16 29.45 -7.16
C MET A 537 -23.76 30.69 -7.95
N ASP A 538 -23.63 30.55 -9.27
CA ASP A 538 -23.35 31.65 -10.20
C ASP A 538 -24.67 32.08 -10.86
N LEU A 539 -25.01 33.36 -10.71
CA LEU A 539 -26.33 33.90 -11.05
C LEU A 539 -26.34 34.74 -12.32
N ARG A 540 -27.55 34.99 -12.81
CA ARG A 540 -27.79 36.09 -13.73
C ARG A 540 -27.69 37.42 -13.00
N SER A 541 -26.81 38.30 -13.45
CA SER A 541 -26.54 39.61 -12.85
C SER A 541 -27.78 40.52 -12.72
N ASP A 542 -28.85 40.29 -13.50
CA ASP A 542 -30.11 41.04 -13.44
C ASP A 542 -31.16 40.48 -12.46
N LYS A 543 -30.81 39.43 -11.69
CA LYS A 543 -31.75 38.65 -10.85
C LYS A 543 -31.31 38.44 -9.41
N THR A 544 -30.29 39.16 -8.98
CA THR A 544 -29.70 39.05 -7.63
C THR A 544 -30.72 39.27 -6.51
N LYS A 545 -31.68 40.19 -6.67
CA LYS A 545 -32.69 40.48 -5.65
C LYS A 545 -33.70 39.33 -5.52
N GLU A 546 -34.27 38.88 -6.63
CA GLU A 546 -35.22 37.78 -6.66
C GLU A 546 -34.59 36.47 -6.16
N TYR A 547 -33.32 36.22 -6.51
CA TYR A 547 -32.59 35.08 -5.96
C TYR A 547 -32.44 35.15 -4.44
N LYS A 548 -32.02 36.29 -3.88
CA LYS A 548 -31.85 36.44 -2.43
C LYS A 548 -33.12 36.10 -1.65
N GLU A 549 -34.28 36.58 -2.13
CA GLU A 549 -35.59 36.29 -1.54
C GLU A 549 -35.95 34.80 -1.66
N ALA A 550 -35.70 34.18 -2.81
CA ALA A 550 -35.96 32.74 -3.01
C ALA A 550 -35.01 31.85 -2.18
N ALA A 551 -33.73 32.22 -2.09
CA ALA A 551 -32.71 31.52 -1.33
C ALA A 551 -32.93 31.61 0.17
N GLU A 552 -33.34 32.77 0.69
CA GLU A 552 -33.75 32.93 2.08
C GLU A 552 -34.87 31.95 2.44
N LYS A 553 -35.91 31.89 1.60
CA LYS A 553 -37.03 30.97 1.81
C LYS A 553 -36.61 29.50 1.79
N TYR A 554 -35.70 29.12 0.89
CA TYR A 554 -35.23 27.74 0.80
C TYR A 554 -34.36 27.36 2.02
N TYR A 555 -33.27 28.08 2.26
CA TYR A 555 -32.32 27.72 3.30
C TYR A 555 -32.89 27.86 4.71
N MET A 556 -33.69 28.89 4.98
CA MET A 556 -34.39 28.99 6.28
C MET A 556 -35.42 27.88 6.44
N GLY A 557 -36.14 27.52 5.37
CA GLY A 557 -37.06 26.38 5.40
C GLY A 557 -36.38 25.05 5.77
N LEU A 558 -35.15 24.83 5.29
CA LEU A 558 -34.39 23.63 5.68
C LEU A 558 -34.01 23.61 7.17
N VAL A 559 -33.55 24.74 7.68
CA VAL A 559 -33.10 24.87 9.08
C VAL A 559 -34.27 24.82 10.06
N GLU A 560 -35.43 25.35 9.68
CA GLU A 560 -36.65 25.37 10.50
C GLU A 560 -37.35 24.01 10.56
N ASP A 561 -37.04 23.07 9.65
CA ASP A 561 -37.61 21.73 9.64
C ASP A 561 -36.78 20.77 10.52
N PRO A 562 -37.24 20.45 11.75
CA PRO A 562 -36.46 19.64 12.68
C PRO A 562 -36.24 18.20 12.18
N ARG A 563 -37.00 17.74 11.18
CA ARG A 563 -36.84 16.40 10.60
C ARG A 563 -35.57 16.26 9.76
N LEU A 564 -35.04 17.38 9.25
CA LEU A 564 -33.89 17.37 8.36
C LEU A 564 -32.56 17.34 9.12
N HIS A 565 -32.54 17.79 10.38
CA HIS A 565 -31.31 17.87 11.18
C HIS A 565 -30.18 18.60 10.42
N VAL A 566 -30.51 19.75 9.81
CA VAL A 566 -29.55 20.56 9.04
C VAL A 566 -29.22 21.84 9.77
N LYS A 567 -27.94 22.21 9.76
CA LYS A 567 -27.48 23.53 10.21
C LYS A 567 -27.03 24.35 9.01
N LEU A 568 -27.39 25.63 9.01
CA LEU A 568 -26.81 26.61 8.09
C LEU A 568 -25.65 27.29 8.79
N THR A 569 -24.44 27.10 8.29
CA THR A 569 -23.23 27.78 8.81
C THR A 569 -23.24 29.24 8.39
N GLY A 570 -23.55 29.50 7.12
CA GLY A 570 -23.68 30.85 6.61
C GLY A 570 -24.02 30.93 5.14
N SER A 571 -24.32 32.15 4.71
CA SER A 571 -24.70 32.47 3.34
C SER A 571 -24.19 33.84 2.95
N TRP A 572 -23.41 33.91 1.88
CA TRP A 572 -22.70 35.13 1.50
C TRP A 572 -22.81 35.42 0.01
N GLU A 573 -22.71 36.71 -0.33
CA GLU A 573 -22.57 37.23 -1.69
C GLU A 573 -21.16 37.73 -1.93
N THR A 574 -20.60 37.47 -3.11
CA THR A 574 -19.25 37.92 -3.48
C THR A 574 -19.26 39.36 -3.94
N SER A 575 -18.40 40.21 -3.36
CA SER A 575 -18.16 41.58 -3.84
C SER A 575 -16.85 41.75 -4.61
N VAL A 576 -15.82 40.97 -4.29
CA VAL A 576 -14.53 40.96 -5.00
C VAL A 576 -14.12 39.53 -5.32
N GLY A 577 -13.83 39.25 -6.59
CA GLY A 577 -13.67 37.90 -7.14
C GLY A 577 -14.70 37.68 -8.25
N ASP A 578 -15.27 36.48 -8.32
CA ASP A 578 -16.37 36.18 -9.23
C ASP A 578 -17.65 36.85 -8.74
N GLN A 579 -17.98 38.00 -9.32
CA GLN A 579 -19.20 38.75 -8.98
C GLN A 579 -20.46 37.97 -9.39
N ASP A 580 -21.60 38.32 -8.80
CA ASP A 580 -22.87 37.62 -8.97
C ASP A 580 -22.84 36.14 -8.50
N THR A 581 -21.84 35.77 -7.69
CA THR A 581 -21.69 34.43 -7.10
C THR A 581 -22.04 34.42 -5.61
N PHE A 582 -22.76 33.38 -5.20
CA PHE A 582 -23.24 33.15 -3.84
C PHE A 582 -22.65 31.87 -3.26
N PHE A 583 -22.32 31.93 -1.98
CA PHE A 583 -21.72 30.84 -1.21
C PHE A 583 -22.65 30.46 -0.07
N HIS A 584 -23.05 29.20 -0.02
CA HIS A 584 -23.87 28.65 1.06
C HIS A 584 -23.17 27.44 1.67
N ILE A 585 -23.05 27.42 2.99
CA ILE A 585 -22.42 26.32 3.71
C ILE A 585 -23.45 25.72 4.65
N LEU A 586 -23.75 24.44 4.45
CA LEU A 586 -24.61 23.66 5.33
C LEU A 586 -23.82 22.53 5.99
N GLU A 587 -24.30 22.13 7.15
CA GLU A 587 -23.75 21.07 7.97
C GLU A 587 -24.82 19.98 8.12
N TYR A 588 -24.41 18.71 7.96
CA TYR A 588 -25.25 17.51 8.11
C TYR A 588 -24.68 16.51 9.13
N GLU A 589 -25.52 15.70 9.78
CA GLU A 589 -25.07 14.59 10.64
C GLU A 589 -24.47 13.44 9.82
N ASN A 590 -23.20 13.58 9.43
CA ASN A 590 -22.47 12.67 8.55
C ASN A 590 -23.16 12.49 7.16
N TYR A 591 -22.60 11.61 6.31
CA TYR A 591 -23.20 11.26 5.02
C TYR A 591 -24.63 10.72 5.13
N GLY A 592 -24.95 10.01 6.21
CA GLY A 592 -26.31 9.52 6.45
C GLY A 592 -27.33 10.67 6.63
N GLY A 593 -26.95 11.74 7.32
CA GLY A 593 -27.77 12.94 7.46
C GLY A 593 -27.97 13.68 6.13
N TYR A 594 -26.92 13.73 5.30
CA TYR A 594 -26.99 14.30 3.95
C TYR A 594 -27.94 13.51 3.04
N ASP A 595 -27.82 12.19 3.00
CA ASP A 595 -28.67 11.31 2.18
C ASP A 595 -30.13 11.41 2.61
N ASN A 596 -30.39 11.34 3.92
CA ASN A 596 -31.73 11.48 4.48
C ASN A 596 -32.35 12.83 4.14
N THR A 597 -31.60 13.92 4.32
CA THR A 597 -32.07 15.27 3.97
C THR A 597 -32.38 15.38 2.49
N THR A 598 -31.47 14.92 1.62
CA THR A 598 -31.65 14.98 0.17
C THR A 598 -32.90 14.22 -0.27
N GLN A 599 -33.16 13.05 0.32
CA GLN A 599 -34.37 12.27 0.07
C GLN A 599 -35.63 13.01 0.56
N LEU A 600 -35.62 13.53 1.80
CA LEU A 600 -36.75 14.23 2.39
C LEU A 600 -37.08 15.52 1.62
N VAL A 601 -36.09 16.32 1.23
CA VAL A 601 -36.27 17.53 0.42
C VAL A 601 -36.96 17.20 -0.91
N ARG A 602 -36.59 16.10 -1.57
CA ARG A 602 -37.21 15.67 -2.84
C ARG A 602 -38.67 15.24 -2.71
N THR A 603 -39.10 14.88 -1.50
CA THR A 603 -40.45 14.35 -1.23
C THR A 603 -41.32 15.30 -0.40
N SER A 604 -40.79 16.47 -0.03
CA SER A 604 -41.47 17.45 0.82
C SER A 604 -41.75 18.76 0.07
N GLU A 605 -42.45 19.67 0.74
CA GLU A 605 -42.73 21.02 0.23
C GLU A 605 -41.48 21.86 -0.03
N HIS A 606 -40.33 21.47 0.54
CA HIS A 606 -39.01 22.09 0.29
C HIS A 606 -38.56 21.95 -1.16
N LEU A 607 -39.08 20.96 -1.90
CA LEU A 607 -38.83 20.85 -3.33
C LEU A 607 -39.34 22.09 -4.09
N ASN A 608 -40.46 22.68 -3.64
CA ASN A 608 -41.06 23.84 -4.30
C ASN A 608 -40.20 25.10 -4.13
N SER A 609 -39.67 25.33 -2.91
CA SER A 609 -38.74 26.45 -2.66
C SER A 609 -37.41 26.25 -3.38
N TYR A 610 -36.90 25.01 -3.43
CA TYR A 610 -35.72 24.66 -4.23
C TYR A 610 -35.92 24.98 -5.72
N GLN A 611 -37.04 24.51 -6.30
CA GLN A 611 -37.39 24.76 -7.70
C GLN A 611 -37.58 26.25 -8.01
N ALA A 612 -38.09 27.03 -7.05
CA ALA A 612 -38.29 28.47 -7.21
C ALA A 612 -36.97 29.25 -7.30
N MET A 613 -35.86 28.74 -6.76
CA MET A 613 -34.54 29.38 -6.90
C MET A 613 -33.92 29.17 -8.29
N LEU A 614 -34.16 28.01 -8.91
CA LEU A 614 -33.44 27.57 -10.12
C LEU A 614 -33.49 28.55 -11.31
N PRO A 615 -34.60 29.27 -11.59
CA PRO A 615 -34.68 30.17 -12.73
C PRO A 615 -33.69 31.36 -12.69
N TYR A 616 -33.11 31.66 -11.52
CA TYR A 616 -32.20 32.78 -11.34
C TYR A 616 -30.71 32.37 -11.43
N ILE A 617 -30.44 31.06 -11.47
CA ILE A 617 -29.10 30.48 -11.41
C ILE A 617 -28.63 30.10 -12.83
N ASN A 618 -27.44 30.57 -13.23
CA ASN A 618 -26.80 30.17 -14.47
C ASN A 618 -26.06 28.83 -14.31
N SER A 619 -25.27 28.71 -13.25
CA SER A 619 -24.53 27.49 -12.94
C SER A 619 -24.45 27.25 -11.44
N ARG A 620 -24.29 25.99 -11.06
CA ARG A 620 -24.19 25.58 -9.65
C ARG A 620 -23.18 24.47 -9.49
N SER A 621 -22.44 24.51 -8.40
CA SER A 621 -21.57 23.40 -7.97
C SER A 621 -21.76 23.14 -6.48
N CYS A 622 -21.64 21.85 -6.13
CA CYS A 622 -21.74 21.37 -4.77
C CYS A 622 -20.51 20.50 -4.49
N GLN A 623 -20.00 20.60 -3.28
CA GLN A 623 -18.87 19.85 -2.80
C GLN A 623 -19.09 19.48 -1.33
N LEU A 624 -18.95 18.19 -1.01
CA LEU A 624 -18.93 17.74 0.38
C LEU A 624 -17.50 17.82 0.89
N ASN A 625 -17.35 18.54 1.99
CA ASN A 625 -16.10 18.85 2.61
C ASN A 625 -16.12 18.37 4.06
N GLN A 626 -14.92 18.09 4.55
CA GLN A 626 -14.71 17.83 5.96
C GLN A 626 -14.00 19.05 6.58
N GLU A 627 -14.41 19.40 7.78
CA GLU A 627 -13.75 20.44 8.56
C GLU A 627 -12.36 19.98 9.03
N PHE A 628 -11.40 20.89 9.01
CA PHE A 628 -10.12 20.67 9.66
C PHE A 628 -10.28 20.73 11.18
N ALA A 629 -10.03 19.61 11.87
CA ALA A 629 -10.24 19.49 13.33
C ALA A 629 -9.51 20.55 14.18
N PHE A 630 -8.38 21.07 13.72
CA PHE A 630 -7.62 22.12 14.41
C PHE A 630 -8.14 23.52 14.14
N PHE A 631 -9.06 23.70 13.19
CA PHE A 631 -9.64 24.97 12.76
C PHE A 631 -11.16 24.85 12.63
N PRO A 632 -11.85 24.69 13.78
CA PRO A 632 -13.29 24.52 13.79
C PRO A 632 -14.01 25.79 13.33
N THR A 633 -15.20 25.58 12.80
CA THR A 633 -16.12 26.60 12.32
C THR A 633 -16.62 27.41 13.50
N ALA A 634 -16.62 28.72 13.35
CA ALA A 634 -17.05 29.63 14.38
C ALA A 634 -18.56 29.45 14.65
N PRO A 635 -18.99 29.53 15.93
CA PRO A 635 -20.42 29.54 16.23
C PRO A 635 -21.08 30.79 15.64
N PRO A 636 -22.39 30.76 15.34
CA PRO A 636 -23.14 31.91 14.85
C PRO A 636 -22.91 33.18 15.69
N HIS A 637 -22.67 34.30 15.00
CA HIS A 637 -22.45 35.60 15.63
C HIS A 637 -22.76 36.74 14.66
N ALA A 638 -23.01 37.94 15.20
CA ALA A 638 -23.40 39.12 14.43
C ALA A 638 -22.45 40.30 14.67
N GLN A 639 -21.18 40.11 14.31
CA GLN A 639 -20.12 41.10 14.50
C GLN A 639 -19.93 42.00 13.26
N GLY A 640 -20.53 41.64 12.13
CA GLY A 640 -20.50 42.42 10.91
C GLY A 640 -19.17 42.28 10.15
N GLY A 641 -18.95 43.21 9.22
CA GLY A 641 -17.72 43.29 8.44
C GLY A 641 -17.78 42.50 7.14
N ILE A 642 -16.61 42.01 6.72
CA ILE A 642 -16.39 41.29 5.46
C ILE A 642 -15.72 39.94 5.74
N PHE A 643 -15.99 38.98 4.88
CA PHE A 643 -15.38 37.65 4.92
C PHE A 643 -14.41 37.49 3.75
N GLU A 644 -13.25 36.87 3.99
CA GLU A 644 -12.33 36.45 2.94
C GLU A 644 -12.34 34.92 2.87
N LEU A 645 -12.96 34.37 1.84
CA LEU A 645 -12.85 32.95 1.52
C LEU A 645 -11.66 32.74 0.59
N ARG A 646 -10.77 31.82 0.96
CA ARG A 646 -9.64 31.44 0.11
C ARG A 646 -9.76 29.97 -0.23
N THR A 647 -9.63 29.67 -1.52
CA THR A 647 -9.80 28.34 -2.08
C THR A 647 -8.55 27.97 -2.83
N TYR A 648 -7.82 26.96 -2.38
CA TYR A 648 -6.60 26.52 -3.04
C TYR A 648 -6.80 25.14 -3.66
N GLN A 649 -6.45 25.00 -4.93
CA GLN A 649 -6.33 23.71 -5.57
C GLN A 649 -4.94 23.17 -5.29
N LEU A 650 -4.84 22.13 -4.47
CA LEU A 650 -3.57 21.50 -4.10
C LEU A 650 -3.08 20.54 -5.18
N VAL A 651 -1.78 20.26 -5.15
CA VAL A 651 -1.18 19.15 -5.90
C VAL A 651 -1.73 17.82 -5.33
N PRO A 652 -2.17 16.87 -6.18
CA PRO A 652 -2.65 15.58 -5.67
C PRO A 652 -1.61 14.90 -4.77
N GLY A 653 -2.05 14.46 -3.59
CA GLY A 653 -1.17 13.85 -2.57
C GLY A 653 -0.58 14.83 -1.55
N THR A 654 -0.69 16.15 -1.73
CA THR A 654 -0.06 17.14 -0.83
C THR A 654 -1.01 17.72 0.22
N LEU A 655 -2.26 17.25 0.34
CA LEU A 655 -3.24 17.78 1.29
C LEU A 655 -2.72 17.77 2.73
N LEU A 656 -2.20 16.63 3.20
CA LEU A 656 -1.67 16.49 4.55
C LEU A 656 -0.42 17.34 4.77
N GLU A 657 0.42 17.49 3.74
CA GLU A 657 1.62 18.34 3.80
C GLU A 657 1.24 19.84 3.88
N TRP A 658 0.27 20.24 3.06
CA TRP A 658 -0.29 21.59 3.07
C TRP A 658 -0.93 21.89 4.42
N GLU A 659 -1.73 20.96 4.94
CA GLU A 659 -2.41 21.06 6.24
C GLU A 659 -1.40 21.17 7.39
N ASN A 660 -0.37 20.31 7.44
CA ASN A 660 0.65 20.34 8.48
C ASN A 660 1.48 21.62 8.44
N THR A 661 1.83 22.09 7.24
CA THR A 661 2.54 23.35 7.06
C THR A 661 1.67 24.53 7.48
N TRP A 662 0.42 24.55 7.04
CA TRP A 662 -0.54 25.59 7.38
C TRP A 662 -0.80 25.63 8.88
N ARG A 663 -1.01 24.48 9.55
CA ARG A 663 -1.21 24.38 11.00
C ARG A 663 -0.06 24.96 11.81
N ARG A 664 1.19 24.70 11.41
CA ARG A 664 2.35 25.25 12.14
C ARG A 664 2.38 26.77 12.12
N GLY A 665 2.04 27.39 10.99
CA GLY A 665 1.97 28.84 10.90
C GLY A 665 0.67 29.45 11.40
N ILE A 666 -0.44 28.70 11.42
CA ILE A 666 -1.76 29.29 11.67
C ILE A 666 -1.88 29.92 13.05
N GLU A 667 -1.19 29.37 14.05
CA GLU A 667 -1.15 29.89 15.42
C GLU A 667 -0.50 31.29 15.48
N ALA A 668 0.45 31.59 14.57
CA ALA A 668 0.98 32.94 14.44
C ALA A 668 -0.08 33.92 13.92
N ARG A 669 -0.89 33.48 12.95
CA ARG A 669 -1.92 34.33 12.31
C ARG A 669 -3.19 34.50 13.16
N ARG A 670 -3.59 33.50 13.94
CA ARG A 670 -4.76 33.53 14.84
C ARG A 670 -4.71 34.65 15.88
N LYS A 671 -3.51 35.14 16.21
CA LYS A 671 -3.32 36.27 17.13
C LYS A 671 -3.87 37.60 16.58
N PHE A 672 -4.10 37.71 15.27
CA PHE A 672 -4.44 38.97 14.61
C PHE A 672 -5.79 38.95 13.88
N VAL A 673 -6.37 37.78 13.62
CA VAL A 673 -7.65 37.65 12.89
C VAL A 673 -8.49 36.51 13.45
N ALA A 674 -9.80 36.76 13.53
CA ALA A 674 -10.76 35.75 13.94
C ALA A 674 -10.86 34.63 12.86
N PRO A 675 -10.60 33.37 13.22
CA PRO A 675 -10.83 32.25 12.32
C PRO A 675 -12.34 32.02 12.16
N VAL A 676 -12.82 31.82 10.92
CA VAL A 676 -14.24 31.52 10.66
C VAL A 676 -14.47 30.04 10.45
N GLY A 677 -13.61 29.39 9.67
CA GLY A 677 -13.67 27.94 9.43
C GLY A 677 -12.70 27.53 8.33
N ALA A 678 -12.35 26.26 8.30
CA ALA A 678 -11.52 25.71 7.25
C ALA A 678 -11.91 24.26 6.95
N TRP A 679 -11.97 23.95 5.67
CA TRP A 679 -12.51 22.69 5.16
C TRP A 679 -11.67 22.16 4.01
N PHE A 680 -11.79 20.87 3.74
CA PHE A 680 -11.14 20.22 2.61
C PHE A 680 -12.06 19.23 1.93
N SER A 681 -11.86 19.05 0.62
CA SER A 681 -12.82 18.32 -0.19
C SER A 681 -12.72 16.80 -0.05
N GLN A 682 -13.87 16.19 0.25
CA GLN A 682 -14.08 14.73 0.32
C GLN A 682 -14.78 14.22 -0.95
N VAL A 683 -15.79 14.96 -1.44
CA VAL A 683 -16.59 14.62 -2.61
C VAL A 683 -16.83 15.86 -3.47
N GLY A 684 -16.78 15.70 -4.80
CA GLY A 684 -16.82 16.81 -5.75
C GLY A 684 -15.42 17.10 -6.29
N ARG A 685 -15.03 18.39 -6.39
CA ARG A 685 -13.70 18.76 -6.87
C ARG A 685 -12.64 18.44 -5.82
N LEU A 686 -11.84 17.40 -6.06
CA LEU A 686 -10.88 16.88 -5.09
C LEU A 686 -9.61 17.73 -4.97
N HIS A 687 -8.89 17.53 -3.87
CA HIS A 687 -7.65 18.24 -3.53
C HIS A 687 -7.85 19.76 -3.41
N GLN A 688 -9.01 20.20 -2.95
CA GLN A 688 -9.25 21.61 -2.65
C GLN A 688 -9.31 21.82 -1.15
N VAL A 689 -8.73 22.93 -0.71
CA VAL A 689 -8.85 23.42 0.66
C VAL A 689 -9.47 24.80 0.64
N HIS A 690 -10.35 25.02 1.59
CA HIS A 690 -11.11 26.24 1.78
C HIS A 690 -10.80 26.76 3.17
N HIS A 691 -10.51 28.05 3.30
CA HIS A 691 -10.38 28.65 4.62
C HIS A 691 -10.88 30.09 4.62
N MET A 692 -11.67 30.40 5.64
CA MET A 692 -12.40 31.65 5.74
C MET A 692 -11.98 32.47 6.96
N TRP A 693 -11.90 33.77 6.74
CA TRP A 693 -11.46 34.77 7.72
C TRP A 693 -12.44 35.94 7.75
N GLN A 694 -12.66 36.54 8.91
CA GLN A 694 -13.50 37.73 9.04
C GLN A 694 -12.67 38.96 9.38
N TYR A 695 -13.01 40.09 8.77
CA TYR A 695 -12.38 41.39 9.02
C TYR A 695 -13.43 42.49 9.08
N GLU A 696 -13.20 43.51 9.92
CA GLU A 696 -14.06 44.70 9.97
C GLU A 696 -14.20 45.43 8.62
N SER A 697 -13.11 45.52 7.84
CA SER A 697 -13.06 46.19 6.55
C SER A 697 -11.88 45.71 5.69
N LEU A 698 -11.84 46.08 4.41
CA LEU A 698 -10.69 45.79 3.53
C LEU A 698 -9.40 46.46 4.02
N GLN A 699 -9.51 47.63 4.65
CA GLN A 699 -8.37 48.33 5.24
C GLN A 699 -7.83 47.56 6.45
N HIS A 700 -8.71 47.11 7.35
CA HIS A 700 -8.33 46.27 8.48
C HIS A 700 -7.70 44.94 8.01
N ARG A 701 -8.26 44.31 6.95
CA ARG A 701 -7.64 43.14 6.31
C ARG A 701 -6.21 43.40 5.86
N LYS A 702 -5.95 44.53 5.19
CA LYS A 702 -4.60 44.89 4.72
C LYS A 702 -3.63 44.97 5.88
N GLU A 703 -3.98 45.74 6.91
CA GLU A 703 -3.14 45.97 8.09
C GLU A 703 -2.84 44.66 8.85
N VAL A 704 -3.84 43.79 9.02
CA VAL A 704 -3.67 42.50 9.68
C VAL A 704 -2.76 41.57 8.88
N ARG A 705 -2.91 41.52 7.55
CA ARG A 705 -2.03 40.71 6.69
C ARG A 705 -0.59 41.21 6.73
N GLU A 706 -0.37 42.51 6.69
CA GLU A 706 0.97 43.11 6.82
C GLU A 706 1.61 42.79 8.17
N LYS A 707 0.85 42.89 9.27
CA LYS A 707 1.32 42.49 10.61
C LYS A 707 1.66 41.00 10.66
N ALA A 708 0.83 40.13 10.06
CA ALA A 708 1.09 38.69 10.05
C ALA A 708 2.41 38.32 9.35
N TRP A 709 2.82 39.04 8.31
CA TRP A 709 4.12 38.84 7.65
C TRP A 709 5.34 39.17 8.52
N GLN A 710 5.17 39.99 9.56
CA GLN A 710 6.24 40.33 10.50
C GLN A 710 6.43 39.27 11.59
N VAL A 711 5.60 38.23 11.62
CA VAL A 711 5.67 37.16 12.63
C VAL A 711 6.54 36.03 12.13
N ASP A 712 7.54 35.66 12.93
CA ASP A 712 8.43 34.53 12.64
C ASP A 712 7.63 33.25 12.37
N GLY A 713 7.98 32.57 11.28
CA GLY A 713 7.33 31.34 10.82
C GLY A 713 6.10 31.52 9.93
N TRP A 714 5.42 32.68 9.93
CA TRP A 714 4.28 32.89 9.03
C TRP A 714 4.71 33.03 7.56
N ALA A 715 5.80 33.75 7.30
CA ALA A 715 6.32 33.92 5.94
C ALA A 715 6.76 32.58 5.32
N GLU A 716 7.46 31.76 6.09
CA GLU A 716 7.86 30.39 5.71
C GLU A 716 6.64 29.49 5.45
N THR A 717 5.61 29.60 6.29
CA THR A 717 4.35 28.87 6.10
C THR A 717 3.69 29.24 4.77
N VAL A 718 3.62 30.53 4.44
CA VAL A 718 3.03 30.99 3.17
C VAL A 718 3.85 30.51 1.98
N ASP A 719 5.18 30.60 2.03
CA ASP A 719 6.05 30.12 0.94
C ASP A 719 5.85 28.61 0.68
N LYS A 720 5.92 27.80 1.73
CA LYS A 720 5.75 26.34 1.63
C LYS A 720 4.34 25.94 1.21
N THR A 721 3.31 26.54 1.78
CA THR A 721 1.92 26.23 1.40
C THR A 721 1.59 26.67 -0.03
N ALA A 722 2.22 27.74 -0.54
CA ALA A 722 2.06 28.19 -1.92
C ALA A 722 2.68 27.21 -2.93
N GLN A 723 3.82 26.60 -2.61
CA GLN A 723 4.47 25.59 -3.46
C GLN A 723 3.62 24.31 -3.62
N LEU A 724 2.76 24.03 -2.65
CA LEU A 724 1.87 22.87 -2.64
C LEU A 724 0.53 23.13 -3.32
N ALA A 725 0.25 24.37 -3.73
CA ALA A 725 -0.96 24.78 -4.40
C ALA A 725 -0.71 25.03 -5.91
N LYS A 726 -1.54 24.42 -6.76
CA LYS A 726 -1.59 24.67 -8.21
C LYS A 726 -2.23 26.02 -8.54
N THR A 727 -3.35 26.34 -7.87
CA THR A 727 -4.04 27.63 -8.00
C THR A 727 -4.52 28.08 -6.63
N MET A 728 -4.61 29.40 -6.45
CA MET A 728 -5.03 30.02 -5.20
C MET A 728 -5.97 31.18 -5.48
N ASP A 729 -7.24 31.01 -5.13
CA ASP A 729 -8.28 32.00 -5.33
C ASP A 729 -8.68 32.66 -4.00
N SER A 730 -9.12 33.91 -4.06
CA SER A 730 -9.50 34.70 -2.90
C SER A 730 -10.71 35.55 -3.23
N PHE A 731 -11.76 35.40 -2.43
CA PHE A 731 -13.04 36.06 -2.61
C PHE A 731 -13.35 36.92 -1.38
N ILE A 732 -13.83 38.14 -1.59
CA ILE A 732 -14.37 38.97 -0.52
C ILE A 732 -15.88 38.87 -0.56
N LEU A 733 -16.47 38.50 0.57
CA LEU A 733 -17.87 38.14 0.70
C LEU A 733 -18.57 39.03 1.74
N HIS A 734 -19.85 39.33 1.49
CA HIS A 734 -20.75 39.98 2.44
C HIS A 734 -21.83 39.00 2.90
N PRO A 735 -22.10 38.92 4.21
CA PRO A 735 -23.12 38.02 4.73
C PRO A 735 -24.52 38.49 4.31
N LEU A 736 -25.39 37.56 3.96
CA LEU A 736 -26.79 37.83 3.68
C LEU A 736 -27.59 38.09 4.96
N SER A 737 -28.78 38.68 4.82
CA SER A 737 -29.68 39.02 5.93
C SER A 737 -30.02 37.84 6.84
N TYR A 738 -30.00 36.61 6.33
CA TYR A 738 -30.33 35.39 7.06
C TYR A 738 -29.10 34.53 7.41
N SER A 739 -27.87 34.95 7.05
CA SER A 739 -26.65 34.20 7.38
C SER A 739 -26.44 34.11 8.90
N PRO A 740 -26.22 32.94 9.51
CA PRO A 740 -25.96 32.87 10.96
C PRO A 740 -24.61 33.47 11.38
N LEU A 741 -23.61 33.44 10.51
CA LEU A 741 -22.35 34.18 10.65
C LEU A 741 -22.44 35.51 9.90
N LYS A 742 -22.33 36.64 10.63
CA LYS A 742 -22.39 38.00 10.09
C LYS A 742 -21.30 38.90 10.62
#